data_AF-A0A2K3NUU8-F1
#
_entry.id   AF-A0A2K3NUU8-F1
#
_cell.length_a   1.000
_cell.length_b   1.000
_cell.length_c   1.000
_cell.angle_alpha   90.00
_cell.angle_beta   90.00
_cell.angle_gamma   90.00
#
_symmetry.space_group_name_H-M   'P 1'
#
loop_
_entity.id
_entity.type
_entity.pdbx_description
1 polymer ?
#
loop_
_entity_poly.entity_id
_entity_poly.type
_entity_poly.pdbx_seq_one_letter_code
_entity_poly.pdbx_strand_id
1 'polypeptide(L)'
;MGTKSEPVITKCKANENWTKVTFKPDLEKFKMTYLEEDVVALMKKRVLDMAGCFGKTVKVELNGTLIRFKSFRDYADLFLKCAEKSKPTPLPRIHAKVGDRWEICVSLSDGQFQQVSFVNSIATIKGGTHVDYITNQITAHVMNKVNKKKKDANVKAHTVKNHLWVFVNALIDNPAFDSQTKETLTTRQASFGSKCDVPESMLKDVEKSGIVDTLLSWADFKQSKNLKKTDGTKTQRIRGIVKLEDANDAGGRNSEKCTLILTEGDSAKALAMAGLSVVGRDHYGVFPLRGKLLNVREASSKQIMENEEIQNIKKILGLQQNKEYTNVKSLRYGHLMIMADQDHDGSHIKGLLINFIHSFWPSLLKVPSFMVEFTTPIIRASHSNGTKLSFYSMPEYERWRERLGNSANGWKLKYYKGLGTSTPQEGREYFRDLDKHKKDFIWEDELDGNAIELAFSKKKAEDRKTWIRNFEPGTCRDHEAKLINYKNFVNKELILFSRADLQRSIPSMVDGLKPGQRKILFCSFKKKLVKEIKVGQFIGYVSEHSAYHHGEQSLASTIIGMAQDFVGSNNINLLKPNGQFGTRNLGGKDHASSRYIYTELNTVTRCLFHEDDDKLLEYLNEEGRSIEPNWYIPIIPLVLVNGSEGIGTGWSSYIPNYNPREIIANVRRLLNEEEMVPMDPWYRGFRGTIEKSAKEGGYIVSGSVVEIDEQTFRITELPVRKWTQDYKQFLESITDGTPNVKDPLIEDFRQNGDDAIVDIEVKMKPEKIASIMQEGLFKKFKLTNTISTSNMHLFDAEGKIKKFDTPEQILEEFYPLRMEYYERRKKYILANLERLLLILDNKVRFILGVVNGEIIVSNRKKAELLIELKQKGFTPMRKGKSAEPQVAGANDDNSEGQEDEQETVSRPVSVEGATWGDYEYLLSLSIGTLTLESVQKLLDEKAEKEKEYEILMGTPTKSLWLKDLDDFEKKLDELDSKEAEDDRKRSSQASKKTANGFAAKPAKKPPQPRKNTKKNKDVEPENDNSSMEVENAVEVVKPKGRVGSKNTQKKAGDESDIPSLQERLAAYNFESSGEKSGAMESDEPVPAGKKQINERGDAKKMSSTIVLGSDSDNEDDDNFEVQQKAAPAKKGGRKPAAQNAKAPALPKKRNVGTKQTLGKKLLTGMLQPAESTVTSPKKKVRKMGESSIEDLSAGSASNSPISEDEVAEIAPQPAMARPQRANRTQKIYVVSESESDNDSDEDAELSDMEEDDD
;
A
#
# COMPACT_ATOMS: atom_id res chain seq x y z
N MET A 1 40.77 -55.85 38.73
CA MET A 1 42.21 -55.52 38.63
C MET A 1 42.89 -56.05 39.88
N GLY A 2 44.02 -56.74 39.84
CA GLY A 2 44.73 -57.27 38.67
C GLY A 2 46.10 -57.82 39.08
N THR A 3 46.32 -59.12 38.95
CA THR A 3 47.62 -59.75 39.18
C THR A 3 48.62 -59.32 38.11
N LYS A 4 49.56 -58.45 38.47
CA LYS A 4 50.62 -57.97 37.60
C LYS A 4 51.84 -58.89 37.75
N SER A 5 52.16 -59.64 36.70
CA SER A 5 53.46 -60.32 36.59
C SER A 5 54.59 -59.31 36.40
N GLU A 6 55.79 -59.68 36.80
CA GLU A 6 57.00 -58.91 36.45
C GLU A 6 57.24 -58.94 34.93
N PRO A 7 57.82 -57.88 34.33
CA PRO A 7 58.10 -57.84 32.90
C PRO A 7 59.26 -58.75 32.55
N VAL A 8 59.05 -59.71 31.64
CA VAL A 8 60.12 -60.53 31.08
C VAL A 8 60.93 -59.69 30.08
N ILE A 9 62.08 -59.18 30.52
CA ILE A 9 62.98 -58.34 29.71
C ILE A 9 64.05 -59.22 29.05
N THR A 10 64.15 -59.16 27.72
CA THR A 10 65.14 -59.89 26.93
C THR A 10 65.97 -58.92 26.07
N LYS A 11 67.13 -59.38 25.57
CA LYS A 11 67.98 -58.59 24.66
C LYS A 11 67.33 -58.50 23.28
N CYS A 12 66.71 -57.37 22.95
CA CYS A 12 66.21 -57.04 21.62
C CYS A 12 67.31 -56.36 20.77
N LYS A 13 67.22 -56.47 19.43
CA LYS A 13 68.09 -55.72 18.51
C LYS A 13 67.46 -54.37 18.16
N ALA A 14 68.27 -53.34 17.93
CA ALA A 14 67.78 -51.98 17.63
C ALA A 14 66.92 -51.85 16.35
N ASN A 15 66.98 -52.84 15.46
CA ASN A 15 66.16 -52.94 14.24
C ASN A 15 64.87 -53.76 14.42
N GLU A 16 64.58 -54.27 15.62
CA GLU A 16 63.41 -55.11 15.95
C GLU A 16 62.43 -54.39 16.90
N ASN A 17 62.46 -53.05 16.93
CA ASN A 17 61.63 -52.21 17.80
C ASN A 17 60.15 -52.20 17.37
N TRP A 18 59.28 -52.88 18.12
CA TRP A 18 57.82 -52.84 17.97
C TRP A 18 57.10 -52.91 19.33
N THR A 19 55.81 -52.56 19.34
CA THR A 19 54.93 -52.72 20.52
C THR A 19 53.67 -53.49 20.11
N LYS A 20 53.46 -54.68 20.69
CA LYS A 20 52.27 -55.51 20.47
C LYS A 20 51.45 -55.54 21.74
N VAL A 21 50.30 -54.88 21.73
CA VAL A 21 49.28 -55.08 22.76
C VAL A 21 48.45 -56.31 22.39
N THR A 22 48.20 -57.19 23.34
CA THR A 22 47.27 -58.33 23.18
C THR A 22 46.49 -58.46 24.47
N PHE A 23 45.17 -58.41 24.37
CA PHE A 23 44.26 -58.43 25.51
C PHE A 23 43.05 -59.30 25.19
N LYS A 24 42.48 -59.94 26.21
CA LYS A 24 41.19 -60.63 26.14
C LYS A 24 40.16 -59.75 26.87
N PRO A 25 39.08 -59.31 26.21
CA PRO A 25 38.01 -58.59 26.89
C PRO A 25 37.39 -59.41 28.02
N ASP A 26 37.03 -58.72 29.10
CA ASP A 26 36.33 -59.25 30.28
C ASP A 26 34.82 -59.32 29.97
N LEU A 27 34.43 -60.28 29.11
CA LEU A 27 33.12 -60.32 28.46
C LEU A 27 31.93 -60.35 29.44
N GLU A 28 32.11 -60.96 30.62
CA GLU A 28 31.10 -60.98 31.69
C GLU A 28 30.68 -59.58 32.13
N LYS A 29 31.63 -58.62 32.21
CA LYS A 29 31.31 -57.21 32.55
C LYS A 29 30.50 -56.50 31.46
N PHE A 30 30.62 -56.96 30.22
CA PHE A 30 29.82 -56.49 29.10
C PHE A 30 28.51 -57.29 28.93
N LYS A 31 28.24 -58.28 29.80
CA LYS A 31 27.12 -59.23 29.72
C LYS A 31 27.12 -60.09 28.44
N MET A 32 28.30 -60.31 27.86
CA MET A 32 28.50 -61.10 26.64
C MET A 32 29.16 -62.45 26.96
N THR A 33 28.90 -63.47 26.14
CA THR A 33 29.58 -64.79 26.21
C THR A 33 30.64 -64.98 25.12
N TYR A 34 30.47 -64.29 23.98
CA TYR A 34 31.43 -64.20 22.88
C TYR A 34 31.34 -62.79 22.25
N LEU A 35 32.24 -62.46 21.31
CA LEU A 35 32.13 -61.20 20.54
C LEU A 35 31.16 -61.40 19.37
N GLU A 36 29.99 -60.76 19.46
CA GLU A 36 28.94 -60.78 18.45
C GLU A 36 29.39 -60.17 17.11
N GLU A 37 28.77 -60.59 16.01
CA GLU A 37 29.18 -60.18 14.66
C GLU A 37 29.12 -58.67 14.43
N ASP A 38 28.13 -57.97 15.01
CA ASP A 38 28.01 -56.51 14.93
C ASP A 38 29.13 -55.78 15.67
N VAL A 39 29.54 -56.28 16.85
CA VAL A 39 30.69 -55.73 17.59
C VAL A 39 31.99 -55.95 16.81
N VAL A 40 32.16 -57.14 16.23
CA VAL A 40 33.28 -57.45 15.34
C VAL A 40 33.26 -56.57 14.08
N ALA A 41 32.09 -56.31 13.50
CA ALA A 41 31.92 -55.42 12.35
C ALA A 41 32.28 -53.96 12.70
N LEU A 42 31.87 -53.47 13.87
CA LEU A 42 32.24 -52.13 14.35
C LEU A 42 33.75 -52.01 14.59
N MET A 43 34.40 -53.04 15.14
CA MET A 43 35.87 -53.07 15.29
C MET A 43 36.58 -53.10 13.93
N LYS A 44 36.13 -53.93 12.98
CA LYS A 44 36.64 -53.95 11.60
C LYS A 44 36.48 -52.58 10.92
N LYS A 45 35.33 -51.93 11.08
CA LYS A 45 35.04 -50.58 10.59
C LYS A 45 36.00 -49.56 11.20
N ARG A 46 36.28 -49.63 12.51
CA ARG A 46 37.25 -48.71 13.14
C ARG A 46 38.68 -48.90 12.63
N VAL A 47 39.09 -50.10 12.21
CA VAL A 47 40.39 -50.32 11.54
C VAL A 47 40.42 -49.69 10.14
N LEU A 48 39.31 -49.77 9.38
CA LEU A 48 39.16 -49.06 8.11
C LEU A 48 39.20 -47.53 8.30
N ASP A 49 38.54 -46.99 9.34
CA ASP A 49 38.59 -45.57 9.69
C ASP A 49 40.04 -45.09 9.89
N MET A 50 40.85 -45.82 10.66
CA MET A 50 42.26 -45.46 10.91
C MET A 50 43.10 -45.53 9.63
N ALA A 51 42.91 -46.55 8.80
CA ALA A 51 43.58 -46.65 7.50
C ALA A 51 43.18 -45.50 6.55
N GLY A 52 41.93 -45.04 6.61
CA GLY A 52 41.45 -43.88 5.88
C GLY A 52 42.05 -42.56 6.37
N CYS A 53 42.25 -42.41 7.68
CA CYS A 53 42.87 -41.22 8.29
C CYS A 53 44.37 -41.06 7.96
N PHE A 54 45.10 -42.17 7.83
CA PHE A 54 46.54 -42.17 7.52
C PHE A 54 46.83 -42.27 6.01
N GLY A 55 45.95 -42.88 5.23
CA GLY A 55 46.13 -43.06 3.78
C GLY A 55 47.43 -43.79 3.44
N LYS A 56 48.38 -43.09 2.84
CA LYS A 56 49.69 -43.64 2.43
C LYS A 56 50.74 -43.69 3.55
N THR A 57 50.56 -42.98 4.67
CA THR A 57 51.65 -42.81 5.66
C THR A 57 51.88 -44.03 6.54
N VAL A 58 50.84 -44.86 6.75
CA VAL A 58 50.90 -46.06 7.59
C VAL A 58 50.26 -47.24 6.84
N LYS A 59 50.97 -48.37 6.74
CA LYS A 59 50.40 -49.63 6.27
C LYS A 59 49.54 -50.24 7.37
N VAL A 60 48.24 -50.41 7.12
CA VAL A 60 47.30 -50.99 8.09
C VAL A 60 46.84 -52.36 7.60
N GLU A 61 47.05 -53.38 8.41
CA GLU A 61 46.66 -54.76 8.12
C GLU A 61 45.63 -55.25 9.13
N LEU A 62 44.63 -55.98 8.62
CA LEU A 62 43.56 -56.59 9.40
C LEU A 62 43.60 -58.09 9.15
N ASN A 63 43.99 -58.87 10.17
CA ASN A 63 44.18 -60.32 10.08
C ASN A 63 45.07 -60.74 8.88
N GLY A 64 46.17 -60.03 8.64
CA GLY A 64 47.08 -60.26 7.51
C GLY A 64 46.58 -59.75 6.14
N THR A 65 45.39 -59.15 6.08
CA THR A 65 44.88 -58.50 4.86
C THR A 65 45.23 -57.01 4.87
N LEU A 66 46.05 -56.57 3.91
CA LEU A 66 46.49 -55.18 3.79
C LEU A 66 45.38 -54.27 3.21
N ILE A 67 44.95 -53.29 4.01
CA ILE A 67 43.98 -52.26 3.61
C ILE A 67 44.74 -51.16 2.86
N ARG A 68 44.26 -50.79 1.66
CA ARG A 68 44.93 -49.82 0.77
C ARG A 68 44.03 -48.62 0.46
N PHE A 69 44.26 -47.50 1.14
CA PHE A 69 43.76 -46.18 0.76
C PHE A 69 44.91 -45.32 0.23
N LYS A 70 44.68 -44.49 -0.79
CA LYS A 70 45.70 -43.56 -1.33
C LYS A 70 45.54 -42.14 -0.77
N SER A 71 44.38 -41.83 -0.20
CA SER A 71 43.92 -40.53 0.31
C SER A 71 42.65 -40.68 1.16
N PHE A 72 42.27 -39.66 1.94
CA PHE A 72 40.98 -39.66 2.67
C PHE A 72 39.78 -39.65 1.72
N ARG A 73 39.96 -39.13 0.49
CA ARG A 73 38.97 -39.22 -0.61
C ARG A 73 38.57 -40.66 -0.92
N ASP A 74 39.52 -41.61 -0.96
CA ASP A 74 39.23 -43.02 -1.24
C ASP A 74 38.39 -43.68 -0.11
N TYR A 75 38.55 -43.19 1.12
CA TYR A 75 37.76 -43.63 2.27
C TYR A 75 36.34 -43.05 2.22
N ALA A 76 36.17 -41.75 1.91
CA ALA A 76 34.84 -41.15 1.69
C ALA A 76 34.09 -41.82 0.51
N ASP A 77 34.81 -42.19 -0.55
CA ASP A 77 34.31 -42.94 -1.70
C ASP A 77 33.58 -44.25 -1.32
N LEU A 78 33.95 -44.91 -0.21
CA LEU A 78 33.27 -46.13 0.26
C LEU A 78 31.85 -45.85 0.76
N PHE A 79 31.63 -44.75 1.46
CA PHE A 79 30.32 -44.36 1.98
C PHE A 79 29.39 -43.98 0.84
N LEU A 80 29.90 -43.20 -0.12
CA LEU A 80 29.14 -42.74 -1.27
C LEU A 80 28.76 -43.89 -2.21
N LYS A 81 29.67 -44.83 -2.51
CA LYS A 81 29.36 -46.05 -3.30
C LYS A 81 28.37 -47.00 -2.61
N CYS A 82 28.20 -46.90 -1.28
CA CYS A 82 27.15 -47.62 -0.57
C CYS A 82 25.80 -46.88 -0.65
N ALA A 83 25.78 -45.55 -0.57
CA ALA A 83 24.57 -44.74 -0.74
C ALA A 83 24.04 -44.72 -2.19
N GLU A 84 24.92 -44.68 -3.19
CA GLU A 84 24.59 -44.69 -4.62
C GLU A 84 23.79 -45.94 -5.03
N LYS A 85 23.95 -47.08 -4.34
CA LYS A 85 23.14 -48.30 -4.57
C LYS A 85 21.64 -48.12 -4.31
N SER A 86 21.23 -46.99 -3.71
CA SER A 86 19.84 -46.65 -3.43
C SER A 86 19.34 -45.42 -4.21
N LYS A 87 20.13 -44.88 -5.15
CA LYS A 87 19.82 -43.63 -5.87
C LYS A 87 19.97 -43.78 -7.39
N PRO A 88 19.15 -43.07 -8.19
CA PRO A 88 19.26 -43.07 -9.66
C PRO A 88 20.37 -42.16 -10.21
N THR A 89 20.94 -41.28 -9.39
CA THR A 89 21.99 -40.32 -9.76
C THR A 89 23.25 -40.51 -8.92
N PRO A 90 24.46 -40.39 -9.50
CA PRO A 90 25.71 -40.46 -8.75
C PRO A 90 25.85 -39.26 -7.82
N LEU A 91 26.46 -39.47 -6.65
CA LEU A 91 26.61 -38.42 -5.65
C LEU A 91 27.83 -37.53 -5.98
N PRO A 92 27.73 -36.19 -5.85
CA PRO A 92 28.86 -35.31 -6.12
C PRO A 92 29.98 -35.53 -5.10
N ARG A 93 31.23 -35.46 -5.57
CA ARG A 93 32.43 -35.83 -4.79
C ARG A 93 33.45 -34.70 -4.79
N ILE A 94 33.24 -33.75 -3.89
CA ILE A 94 33.99 -32.49 -3.86
C ILE A 94 35.02 -32.60 -2.73
N HIS A 95 36.29 -32.76 -3.07
CA HIS A 95 37.38 -33.03 -2.13
C HIS A 95 38.43 -31.92 -2.19
N ALA A 96 38.91 -31.49 -1.02
CA ALA A 96 39.98 -30.52 -0.89
C ALA A 96 40.88 -30.86 0.30
N LYS A 97 42.20 -30.82 0.10
CA LYS A 97 43.19 -30.79 1.19
C LYS A 97 43.59 -29.34 1.42
N VAL A 98 43.50 -28.85 2.65
CA VAL A 98 43.75 -27.44 3.02
C VAL A 98 44.95 -27.39 3.95
N GLY A 99 46.13 -27.13 3.37
CA GLY A 99 47.41 -27.29 4.04
C GLY A 99 47.70 -28.76 4.41
N ASP A 100 48.43 -28.98 5.50
CA ASP A 100 48.77 -30.33 6.00
C ASP A 100 47.90 -30.80 7.17
N ARG A 101 47.12 -29.91 7.78
CA ARG A 101 46.32 -30.20 8.97
C ARG A 101 44.83 -30.48 8.69
N TRP A 102 44.33 -30.24 7.48
CA TRP A 102 42.91 -30.41 7.16
C TRP A 102 42.70 -31.10 5.80
N GLU A 103 41.82 -32.10 5.76
CA GLU A 103 41.35 -32.75 4.54
C GLU A 103 39.81 -32.92 4.61
N ILE A 104 39.10 -32.39 3.61
CA ILE A 104 37.65 -32.23 3.60
C ILE A 104 37.07 -32.92 2.36
N CYS A 105 35.95 -33.63 2.52
CA CYS A 105 35.12 -34.06 1.40
C CYS A 105 33.66 -33.65 1.65
N VAL A 106 32.98 -33.17 0.61
CA VAL A 106 31.58 -32.72 0.65
C VAL A 106 30.78 -33.46 -0.41
N SER A 107 29.60 -33.93 -0.01
CA SER A 107 28.57 -34.52 -0.87
C SER A 107 27.19 -34.07 -0.41
N LEU A 108 26.12 -34.59 -1.03
CA LEU A 108 24.73 -34.22 -0.73
C LEU A 108 23.98 -35.32 0.03
N SER A 109 23.05 -34.89 0.88
CA SER A 109 22.15 -35.75 1.67
C SER A 109 20.68 -35.37 1.48
N ASP A 110 19.79 -36.33 1.71
CA ASP A 110 18.34 -36.18 1.44
C ASP A 110 17.61 -35.49 2.61
N GLY A 111 18.02 -34.26 2.94
CA GLY A 111 17.35 -33.43 3.94
C GLY A 111 17.64 -33.79 5.41
N GLN A 112 18.59 -34.69 5.68
CA GLN A 112 19.22 -34.85 6.99
C GLN A 112 20.73 -34.55 6.91
N PHE A 113 21.27 -33.74 7.82
CA PHE A 113 22.71 -33.47 7.89
C PHE A 113 23.46 -34.77 8.26
N GLN A 114 24.48 -35.13 7.50
CA GLN A 114 25.33 -36.28 7.79
C GLN A 114 26.80 -35.86 7.91
N GLN A 115 27.52 -36.45 8.87
CA GLN A 115 28.91 -36.09 9.13
C GLN A 115 29.75 -37.31 9.48
N VAL A 116 30.99 -37.34 9.01
CA VAL A 116 32.00 -38.35 9.37
C VAL A 116 33.32 -37.64 9.61
N SER A 117 33.63 -37.31 10.86
CA SER A 117 34.79 -36.50 11.21
C SER A 117 35.79 -37.18 12.14
N PHE A 118 37.04 -36.75 12.01
CA PHE A 118 38.18 -37.22 12.79
C PHE A 118 39.03 -36.04 13.28
N VAL A 119 39.47 -36.11 14.53
CA VAL A 119 40.42 -35.17 15.13
C VAL A 119 41.60 -35.95 15.68
N ASN A 120 42.81 -35.73 15.15
CA ASN A 120 44.01 -36.50 15.52
C ASN A 120 43.74 -38.03 15.44
N SER A 121 43.08 -38.46 14.36
CA SER A 121 42.58 -39.83 14.11
C SER A 121 41.50 -40.35 15.08
N ILE A 122 41.06 -39.59 16.08
CA ILE A 122 39.93 -39.92 16.98
C ILE A 122 38.63 -39.67 16.23
N ALA A 123 37.70 -40.64 16.23
CA ALA A 123 36.40 -40.50 15.56
C ALA A 123 35.45 -39.62 16.37
N THR A 124 35.21 -38.39 15.92
CA THR A 124 34.23 -37.48 16.50
C THR A 124 32.84 -37.78 15.95
N ILE A 125 32.24 -38.88 16.43
CA ILE A 125 30.96 -39.43 15.94
C ILE A 125 29.79 -38.44 16.10
N LYS A 126 29.83 -37.59 17.13
CA LYS A 126 28.85 -36.50 17.35
C LYS A 126 29.24 -35.18 16.67
N GLY A 127 30.45 -35.10 16.09
CA GLY A 127 30.97 -33.91 15.43
C GLY A 127 31.59 -32.93 16.42
N GLY A 128 31.18 -31.66 16.35
CA GLY A 128 31.68 -30.60 17.23
C GLY A 128 32.17 -29.36 16.46
N THR A 129 32.95 -28.54 17.14
CA THR A 129 33.32 -27.18 16.69
C THR A 129 34.08 -27.13 15.37
N HIS A 130 34.83 -28.18 15.00
CA HIS A 130 35.52 -28.33 13.72
C HIS A 130 34.56 -28.61 12.56
N VAL A 131 33.55 -29.45 12.77
CA VAL A 131 32.48 -29.71 11.78
C VAL A 131 31.62 -28.46 11.58
N ASP A 132 31.33 -27.74 12.66
CA ASP A 132 30.59 -26.47 12.59
C ASP A 132 31.40 -25.37 11.89
N TYR A 133 32.72 -25.29 12.12
CA TYR A 133 33.60 -24.33 11.44
C TYR A 133 33.57 -24.49 9.90
N ILE A 134 33.63 -25.73 9.39
CA ILE A 134 33.58 -26.00 7.95
C ILE A 134 32.15 -25.85 7.40
N THR A 135 31.14 -26.40 8.08
CA THR A 135 29.74 -26.31 7.59
C THR A 135 29.20 -24.88 7.58
N ASN A 136 29.59 -24.03 8.53
CA ASN A 136 29.16 -22.62 8.55
C ASN A 136 29.71 -21.82 7.36
N GLN A 137 30.96 -22.07 6.93
CA GLN A 137 31.52 -21.42 5.73
C GLN A 137 30.75 -21.81 4.45
N ILE A 138 30.55 -23.12 4.24
CA ILE A 138 29.84 -23.64 3.06
C ILE A 138 28.38 -23.16 3.04
N THR A 139 27.68 -23.26 4.17
CA THR A 139 26.27 -22.86 4.25
C THR A 139 26.06 -21.36 4.08
N ALA A 140 26.98 -20.52 4.55
CA ALA A 140 26.94 -19.07 4.31
C ALA A 140 27.10 -18.74 2.82
N HIS A 141 28.05 -19.37 2.11
CA HIS A 141 28.25 -19.16 0.67
C HIS A 141 26.99 -19.56 -0.13
N VAL A 142 26.48 -20.78 0.09
CA VAL A 142 25.29 -21.30 -0.61
C VAL A 142 24.05 -20.47 -0.28
N MET A 143 23.84 -20.07 0.98
CA MET A 143 22.73 -19.20 1.38
C MET A 143 22.77 -17.85 0.66
N ASN A 144 23.95 -17.22 0.55
CA ASN A 144 24.12 -15.95 -0.16
C ASN A 144 23.83 -16.09 -1.66
N LYS A 145 24.24 -17.20 -2.30
CA LYS A 145 23.89 -17.50 -3.71
C LYS A 145 22.39 -17.74 -3.91
N VAL A 146 21.75 -18.55 -3.07
CA VAL A 146 20.30 -18.83 -3.13
C VAL A 146 19.49 -17.55 -2.94
N ASN A 147 19.80 -16.74 -1.92
CA ASN A 147 19.10 -15.48 -1.67
C ASN A 147 19.39 -14.41 -2.77
N LYS A 148 20.53 -14.48 -3.47
CA LYS A 148 20.79 -13.65 -4.66
C LYS A 148 19.97 -14.10 -5.89
N LYS A 149 19.77 -15.41 -6.10
CA LYS A 149 18.87 -15.95 -7.14
C LYS A 149 17.38 -15.65 -6.84
N LYS A 150 16.92 -15.86 -5.59
CA LYS A 150 15.52 -15.63 -5.17
C LYS A 150 15.45 -15.06 -3.76
N LYS A 151 15.26 -13.74 -3.66
CA LYS A 151 15.23 -12.98 -2.38
C LYS A 151 14.20 -13.54 -1.38
N ASP A 152 13.03 -13.95 -1.86
CA ASP A 152 11.92 -14.46 -1.03
C ASP A 152 12.07 -15.91 -0.55
N ALA A 153 13.12 -16.63 -0.98
CA ALA A 153 13.32 -18.02 -0.59
C ALA A 153 13.59 -18.18 0.93
N ASN A 154 14.22 -17.18 1.55
CA ASN A 154 14.49 -17.07 2.99
C ASN A 154 14.99 -18.40 3.61
N VAL A 155 15.99 -18.99 2.96
CA VAL A 155 16.54 -20.30 3.35
C VAL A 155 17.48 -20.10 4.54
N LYS A 156 17.14 -20.69 5.68
CA LYS A 156 17.98 -20.62 6.89
C LYS A 156 19.21 -21.53 6.74
N ALA A 157 20.35 -21.12 7.31
CA ALA A 157 21.59 -21.91 7.27
C ALA A 157 21.43 -23.38 7.73
N HIS A 158 20.58 -23.65 8.74
CA HIS A 158 20.24 -25.01 9.17
C HIS A 158 19.57 -25.85 8.06
N THR A 159 18.71 -25.24 7.22
CA THR A 159 18.12 -25.94 6.06
C THR A 159 19.19 -26.29 5.03
N VAL A 160 20.15 -25.41 4.78
CA VAL A 160 21.29 -25.71 3.89
C VAL A 160 22.14 -26.84 4.48
N LYS A 161 22.48 -26.76 5.77
CA LYS A 161 23.24 -27.78 6.50
C LYS A 161 22.59 -29.17 6.40
N ASN A 162 21.26 -29.25 6.48
CA ASN A 162 20.54 -30.51 6.39
C ASN A 162 20.58 -31.19 5.01
N HIS A 163 21.09 -30.54 3.96
CA HIS A 163 21.30 -31.17 2.64
C HIS A 163 22.78 -31.50 2.36
N LEU A 164 23.66 -31.32 3.35
CA LEU A 164 25.09 -31.61 3.24
C LEU A 164 25.46 -32.94 3.92
N TRP A 165 26.33 -33.69 3.27
CA TRP A 165 27.12 -34.77 3.86
C TRP A 165 28.59 -34.35 3.87
N VAL A 166 29.19 -34.18 5.06
CA VAL A 166 30.56 -33.64 5.21
C VAL A 166 31.48 -34.63 5.92
N PHE A 167 32.64 -34.88 5.30
CA PHE A 167 33.73 -35.66 5.85
C PHE A 167 34.88 -34.69 6.21
N VAL A 168 35.44 -34.81 7.41
CA VAL A 168 36.51 -33.92 7.90
C VAL A 168 37.60 -34.73 8.59
N ASN A 169 38.83 -34.68 8.11
CA ASN A 169 40.01 -35.17 8.81
C ASN A 169 40.83 -33.94 9.25
N ALA A 170 40.99 -33.73 10.55
CA ALA A 170 41.61 -32.53 11.12
C ALA A 170 42.72 -32.88 12.13
N LEU A 171 43.79 -32.10 12.11
CA LEU A 171 44.85 -32.10 13.11
C LEU A 171 44.77 -30.83 13.95
N ILE A 172 44.46 -31.01 15.23
CA ILE A 172 44.15 -29.95 16.20
C ILE A 172 45.17 -30.02 17.34
N ASP A 173 45.75 -28.88 17.70
CA ASP A 173 46.64 -28.79 18.86
C ASP A 173 45.83 -28.84 20.17
N ASN A 174 46.27 -29.65 21.14
CA ASN A 174 45.68 -29.82 22.47
C ASN A 174 44.14 -29.92 22.51
N PRO A 175 43.52 -30.88 21.78
CA PRO A 175 42.06 -30.91 21.60
C PRO A 175 41.31 -31.28 22.89
N ALA A 176 40.44 -30.37 23.31
CA ALA A 176 39.41 -30.58 24.32
C ALA A 176 38.12 -31.16 23.69
N PHE A 177 37.48 -32.07 24.41
CA PHE A 177 36.26 -32.80 24.03
C PHE A 177 35.16 -32.66 25.10
N ASP A 178 33.97 -33.16 24.82
CA ASP A 178 32.85 -33.23 25.77
C ASP A 178 33.10 -34.19 26.95
N SER A 179 33.88 -35.24 26.72
CA SER A 179 33.97 -36.40 27.60
C SER A 179 35.18 -37.26 27.26
N GLN A 180 35.48 -38.25 28.10
CA GLN A 180 36.59 -39.19 27.89
C GLN A 180 36.35 -40.17 26.72
N THR A 181 35.13 -40.31 26.18
CA THR A 181 34.90 -41.06 24.93
C THR A 181 35.28 -40.26 23.69
N LYS A 182 35.41 -38.93 23.82
CA LYS A 182 35.94 -38.00 22.80
C LYS A 182 35.10 -37.96 21.51
N GLU A 183 33.80 -38.16 21.65
CA GLU A 183 32.85 -38.19 20.53
C GLU A 183 32.51 -36.80 19.98
N THR A 184 32.61 -35.75 20.79
CA THR A 184 32.35 -34.35 20.39
C THR A 184 33.53 -33.44 20.69
N LEU A 185 34.02 -32.68 19.70
CA LEU A 185 35.07 -31.66 19.91
C LEU A 185 34.46 -30.37 20.48
N THR A 186 35.02 -29.86 21.59
CA THR A 186 34.59 -28.62 22.27
C THR A 186 35.60 -27.47 22.16
N THR A 187 36.77 -27.73 21.59
CA THR A 187 37.87 -26.76 21.40
C THR A 187 37.39 -25.54 20.60
N ARG A 188 37.73 -24.32 21.03
CA ARG A 188 37.36 -23.09 20.31
C ARG A 188 38.18 -22.93 19.02
N GLN A 189 37.59 -22.33 17.98
CA GLN A 189 38.21 -22.19 16.65
C GLN A 189 39.57 -21.46 16.70
N ALA A 190 39.69 -20.40 17.51
CA ALA A 190 40.95 -19.68 17.72
C ALA A 190 42.06 -20.52 18.38
N SER A 191 41.70 -21.66 18.99
CA SER A 191 42.60 -22.58 19.68
C SER A 191 42.91 -23.85 18.87
N PHE A 192 42.50 -23.92 17.60
CA PHE A 192 42.79 -25.09 16.74
C PHE A 192 44.26 -25.24 16.34
N GLY A 193 45.10 -24.22 16.55
CA GLY A 193 46.50 -24.20 16.10
C GLY A 193 46.67 -24.17 14.57
N SER A 194 45.57 -24.04 13.82
CA SER A 194 45.57 -23.90 12.37
C SER A 194 44.26 -23.28 11.89
N LYS A 195 44.31 -22.56 10.76
CA LYS A 195 43.13 -22.00 10.09
C LYS A 195 42.76 -22.89 8.90
N CYS A 196 41.47 -23.03 8.63
CA CYS A 196 40.97 -23.78 7.47
C CYS A 196 39.87 -22.97 6.78
N ASP A 197 40.30 -22.05 5.91
CA ASP A 197 39.39 -21.37 5.00
C ASP A 197 39.06 -22.32 3.83
N VAL A 198 37.78 -22.54 3.55
CA VAL A 198 37.35 -23.47 2.50
C VAL A 198 37.68 -22.88 1.12
N PRO A 199 38.43 -23.58 0.24
CA PRO A 199 38.84 -23.05 -1.06
C PRO A 199 37.68 -22.63 -1.95
N GLU A 200 37.83 -21.51 -2.65
CA GLU A 200 36.76 -20.97 -3.51
C GLU A 200 36.40 -21.92 -4.67
N SER A 201 37.33 -22.76 -5.12
CA SER A 201 37.07 -23.86 -6.06
C SER A 201 36.06 -24.87 -5.50
N MET A 202 36.29 -25.37 -4.28
CA MET A 202 35.35 -26.25 -3.57
C MET A 202 33.97 -25.58 -3.38
N LEU A 203 33.91 -24.27 -3.10
CA LEU A 203 32.63 -23.55 -2.99
C LEU A 203 31.91 -23.44 -4.34
N LYS A 204 32.62 -23.19 -5.44
CA LYS A 204 32.08 -23.18 -6.82
C LYS A 204 31.62 -24.57 -7.27
N ASP A 205 32.31 -25.63 -6.87
CA ASP A 205 31.91 -27.00 -7.17
C ASP A 205 30.70 -27.45 -6.34
N VAL A 206 30.54 -26.97 -5.10
CA VAL A 206 29.30 -27.14 -4.31
C VAL A 206 28.13 -26.39 -4.96
N GLU A 207 28.34 -25.17 -5.47
CA GLU A 207 27.30 -24.44 -6.22
C GLU A 207 26.85 -25.21 -7.48
N LYS A 208 27.79 -25.81 -8.22
CA LYS A 208 27.52 -26.65 -9.39
C LYS A 208 26.91 -28.02 -9.06
N SER A 209 26.89 -28.45 -7.80
CA SER A 209 26.48 -29.81 -7.41
C SER A 209 24.95 -30.04 -7.41
N GLY A 210 24.15 -29.10 -7.92
CA GLY A 210 22.69 -29.15 -7.90
C GLY A 210 22.03 -28.78 -6.56
N ILE A 211 22.81 -28.44 -5.52
CA ILE A 211 22.27 -28.08 -4.20
C ILE A 211 21.42 -26.81 -4.25
N VAL A 212 21.81 -25.82 -5.07
CA VAL A 212 21.11 -24.54 -5.20
C VAL A 212 19.70 -24.76 -5.72
N ASP A 213 19.54 -25.58 -6.75
CA ASP A 213 18.25 -25.79 -7.42
C ASP A 213 17.37 -26.79 -6.64
N THR A 214 17.99 -27.70 -5.88
CA THR A 214 17.32 -28.50 -4.83
C THR A 214 16.77 -27.62 -3.70
N LEU A 215 17.52 -26.61 -3.26
CA LEU A 215 17.08 -25.67 -2.22
C LEU A 215 16.01 -24.68 -2.72
N LEU A 216 16.08 -24.26 -3.99
CA LEU A 216 15.05 -23.45 -4.63
C LEU A 216 13.74 -24.24 -4.79
N SER A 217 13.78 -25.45 -5.35
CA SER A 217 12.59 -26.31 -5.45
C SER A 217 12.00 -26.70 -4.09
N TRP A 218 12.83 -26.89 -3.05
CA TRP A 218 12.36 -27.05 -1.67
C TRP A 218 11.70 -25.78 -1.12
N ALA A 219 12.27 -24.60 -1.37
CA ALA A 219 11.68 -23.32 -0.96
C ALA A 219 10.31 -23.11 -1.63
N ASP A 220 10.21 -23.43 -2.90
CA ASP A 220 9.00 -23.28 -3.71
C ASP A 220 7.92 -24.30 -3.32
N PHE A 221 8.33 -25.55 -3.03
CA PHE A 221 7.45 -26.56 -2.42
C PHE A 221 6.96 -26.12 -1.03
N LYS A 222 7.81 -25.49 -0.21
CA LYS A 222 7.44 -24.99 1.13
C LYS A 222 6.54 -23.76 1.07
N GLN A 223 6.79 -22.82 0.16
CA GLN A 223 5.90 -21.70 -0.13
C GLN A 223 4.53 -22.22 -0.61
N SER A 224 4.53 -23.15 -1.56
CA SER A 224 3.33 -23.84 -2.05
C SER A 224 2.57 -24.56 -0.94
N LYS A 225 3.24 -25.35 -0.10
CA LYS A 225 2.64 -26.08 1.04
C LYS A 225 2.08 -25.14 2.11
N ASN A 226 2.64 -23.94 2.26
CA ASN A 226 2.09 -22.89 3.11
C ASN A 226 0.85 -22.24 2.49
N LEU A 227 0.89 -21.88 1.19
CA LEU A 227 -0.27 -21.36 0.47
C LEU A 227 -1.43 -22.36 0.39
N LYS A 228 -1.14 -23.68 0.32
CA LYS A 228 -2.14 -24.76 0.40
C LYS A 228 -2.95 -24.79 1.71
N LYS A 229 -2.51 -24.08 2.76
CA LYS A 229 -3.30 -23.91 4.00
C LYS A 229 -4.46 -22.92 3.85
N THR A 230 -4.46 -22.08 2.82
CA THR A 230 -5.52 -21.10 2.55
C THR A 230 -6.46 -21.51 1.41
N ASP A 231 -6.29 -22.73 0.88
CA ASP A 231 -7.09 -23.24 -0.22
C ASP A 231 -8.55 -23.52 0.14
N GLY A 232 -9.41 -23.36 -0.85
CA GLY A 232 -10.80 -23.78 -0.77
C GLY A 232 -10.98 -25.28 -1.05
N THR A 233 -12.14 -25.81 -0.67
CA THR A 233 -12.58 -27.15 -1.02
C THR A 233 -14.03 -27.10 -1.51
N LYS A 234 -14.39 -27.97 -2.46
CA LYS A 234 -15.77 -28.04 -2.97
C LYS A 234 -16.70 -28.60 -1.89
N THR A 235 -17.32 -27.72 -1.14
CA THR A 235 -18.23 -27.99 -0.03
C THR A 235 -19.57 -27.31 -0.29
N GLN A 236 -20.68 -28.00 0.03
CA GLN A 236 -22.03 -27.49 -0.28
C GLN A 236 -22.42 -26.23 0.52
N ARG A 237 -21.76 -25.95 1.64
CA ARG A 237 -21.97 -24.74 2.46
C ARG A 237 -20.67 -24.30 3.10
N ILE A 238 -20.41 -23.01 3.05
CA ILE A 238 -19.32 -22.36 3.80
C ILE A 238 -19.89 -21.69 5.06
N ARG A 239 -19.09 -21.62 6.12
CA ARG A 239 -19.42 -20.92 7.37
C ARG A 239 -18.25 -20.03 7.78
N GLY A 240 -18.54 -18.91 8.45
CA GLY A 240 -17.53 -17.97 8.95
C GLY A 240 -17.22 -16.77 8.04
N ILE A 241 -17.72 -16.75 6.79
CA ILE A 241 -17.62 -15.57 5.91
C ILE A 241 -18.95 -14.81 5.96
N VAL A 242 -19.08 -13.87 6.91
CA VAL A 242 -20.37 -13.21 7.23
C VAL A 242 -20.92 -12.36 6.08
N LYS A 243 -20.06 -11.79 5.23
CA LYS A 243 -20.49 -10.96 4.08
C LYS A 243 -20.93 -11.76 2.84
N LEU A 244 -20.71 -13.07 2.80
CA LEU A 244 -21.06 -13.93 1.67
C LEU A 244 -22.57 -14.25 1.66
N GLU A 245 -23.22 -13.96 0.54
CA GLU A 245 -24.54 -14.50 0.20
C GLU A 245 -24.31 -15.73 -0.68
N ASP A 246 -24.41 -16.93 -0.11
CA ASP A 246 -24.08 -18.17 -0.83
C ASP A 246 -25.26 -18.66 -1.68
N ALA A 247 -25.02 -19.04 -2.94
CA ALA A 247 -26.06 -19.63 -3.80
C ALA A 247 -26.48 -21.01 -3.27
N ASN A 248 -27.78 -21.35 -3.36
CA ASN A 248 -28.28 -22.59 -2.74
C ASN A 248 -27.66 -23.88 -3.32
N ASP A 249 -27.29 -23.89 -4.61
CA ASP A 249 -26.59 -25.02 -5.26
C ASP A 249 -25.05 -24.91 -5.24
N ALA A 250 -24.45 -23.91 -4.58
CA ALA A 250 -23.00 -23.67 -4.57
C ALA A 250 -22.23 -24.89 -4.03
N GLY A 251 -21.28 -25.41 -4.82
CA GLY A 251 -20.55 -26.65 -4.49
C GLY A 251 -21.40 -27.93 -4.54
N GLY A 252 -22.67 -27.86 -4.97
CA GLY A 252 -23.54 -29.00 -5.19
C GLY A 252 -23.32 -29.69 -6.54
N ARG A 253 -24.39 -30.33 -7.07
CA ARG A 253 -24.39 -30.95 -8.40
C ARG A 253 -24.45 -29.90 -9.50
N ASN A 254 -25.28 -28.87 -9.33
CA ASN A 254 -25.46 -27.77 -10.29
C ASN A 254 -24.40 -26.66 -10.14
N SER A 255 -23.29 -26.91 -9.44
CA SER A 255 -22.24 -25.91 -9.18
C SER A 255 -21.69 -25.28 -10.46
N GLU A 256 -21.66 -26.04 -11.56
CA GLU A 256 -21.23 -25.61 -12.89
C GLU A 256 -22.15 -24.55 -13.54
N LYS A 257 -23.39 -24.39 -13.05
CA LYS A 257 -24.32 -23.32 -13.44
C LYS A 257 -24.28 -22.11 -12.50
N CYS A 258 -23.62 -22.25 -11.34
CA CYS A 258 -23.65 -21.23 -10.31
C CYS A 258 -22.65 -20.10 -10.63
N THR A 259 -23.10 -18.86 -10.52
CA THR A 259 -22.31 -17.64 -10.71
C THR A 259 -22.03 -16.95 -9.37
N LEU A 260 -20.76 -16.67 -9.09
CA LEU A 260 -20.38 -15.79 -7.98
C LEU A 260 -20.23 -14.37 -8.52
N ILE A 261 -21.01 -13.43 -7.99
CA ILE A 261 -20.89 -12.00 -8.27
C ILE A 261 -19.93 -11.38 -7.25
N LEU A 262 -18.78 -10.89 -7.71
CA LEU A 262 -17.87 -10.06 -6.91
C LEU A 262 -18.25 -8.59 -7.10
N THR A 263 -18.64 -7.92 -6.02
CA THR A 263 -19.12 -6.53 -6.08
C THR A 263 -18.12 -5.54 -5.50
N GLU A 264 -18.04 -4.34 -6.08
CA GLU A 264 -17.25 -3.25 -5.53
C GLU A 264 -17.91 -2.64 -4.28
N GLY A 265 -17.39 -3.01 -3.10
CA GLY A 265 -17.95 -2.60 -1.82
C GLY A 265 -19.35 -3.15 -1.52
N ASP A 266 -19.91 -2.70 -0.39
CA ASP A 266 -21.25 -3.09 0.06
C ASP A 266 -22.37 -2.38 -0.72
N SER A 267 -22.08 -1.23 -1.33
CA SER A 267 -23.03 -0.48 -2.17
C SER A 267 -23.44 -1.25 -3.41
N ALA A 268 -22.48 -1.81 -4.16
CA ALA A 268 -22.77 -2.66 -5.30
C ALA A 268 -23.41 -4.01 -4.89
N LYS A 269 -23.10 -4.52 -3.68
CA LYS A 269 -23.82 -5.68 -3.11
C LYS A 269 -25.31 -5.39 -2.95
N ALA A 270 -25.71 -4.19 -2.53
CA ALA A 270 -27.14 -3.85 -2.40
C ALA A 270 -27.88 -3.94 -3.74
N LEU A 271 -27.26 -3.47 -4.84
CA LEU A 271 -27.82 -3.59 -6.19
C LEU A 271 -27.87 -5.06 -6.66
N ALA A 272 -26.80 -5.83 -6.44
CA ALA A 272 -26.78 -7.25 -6.75
C ALA A 272 -27.86 -8.05 -5.97
N MET A 273 -28.10 -7.71 -4.70
CA MET A 273 -29.14 -8.32 -3.87
C MET A 273 -30.56 -7.99 -4.34
N ALA A 274 -30.78 -6.79 -4.90
CA ALA A 274 -32.03 -6.49 -5.61
C ALA A 274 -32.15 -7.35 -6.89
N GLY A 275 -31.04 -7.55 -7.61
CA GLY A 275 -30.95 -8.47 -8.76
C GLY A 275 -31.29 -9.93 -8.45
N LEU A 276 -30.80 -10.48 -7.31
CA LEU A 276 -31.12 -11.84 -6.86
C LEU A 276 -32.62 -12.09 -6.67
N SER A 277 -33.43 -11.04 -6.44
CA SER A 277 -34.90 -11.15 -6.36
C SER A 277 -35.57 -11.44 -7.71
N VAL A 278 -34.84 -11.30 -8.82
CA VAL A 278 -35.30 -11.59 -10.19
C VAL A 278 -34.69 -12.88 -10.72
N VAL A 279 -33.37 -13.06 -10.62
CA VAL A 279 -32.66 -14.25 -11.17
C VAL A 279 -32.64 -15.47 -10.25
N GLY A 280 -33.11 -15.32 -9.00
CA GLY A 280 -33.16 -16.37 -8.00
C GLY A 280 -31.84 -16.60 -7.26
N ARG A 281 -31.94 -17.16 -6.04
CA ARG A 281 -30.80 -17.47 -5.15
C ARG A 281 -30.17 -18.84 -5.39
N ASP A 282 -30.73 -19.65 -6.28
CA ASP A 282 -30.26 -21.03 -6.46
C ASP A 282 -28.94 -21.09 -7.23
N HIS A 283 -28.75 -20.21 -8.21
CA HIS A 283 -27.58 -20.19 -9.09
C HIS A 283 -26.75 -18.90 -9.00
N TYR A 284 -27.11 -17.94 -8.15
CA TYR A 284 -26.38 -16.67 -8.00
C TYR A 284 -26.05 -16.39 -6.54
N GLY A 285 -24.77 -16.16 -6.25
CA GLY A 285 -24.24 -15.75 -4.95
C GLY A 285 -23.47 -14.43 -5.06
N VAL A 286 -23.32 -13.70 -3.95
CA VAL A 286 -22.73 -12.34 -3.93
C VAL A 286 -21.70 -12.21 -2.83
N PHE A 287 -20.53 -11.66 -3.15
CA PHE A 287 -19.48 -11.32 -2.18
C PHE A 287 -18.86 -9.93 -2.47
N PRO A 288 -18.92 -8.98 -1.51
CA PRO A 288 -18.38 -7.65 -1.68
C PRO A 288 -16.89 -7.60 -1.35
N LEU A 289 -16.10 -6.97 -2.22
CA LEU A 289 -14.69 -6.68 -1.99
C LEU A 289 -14.53 -5.44 -1.12
N ARG A 290 -13.61 -5.46 -0.14
CA ARG A 290 -13.30 -4.28 0.70
C ARG A 290 -12.60 -3.12 -0.02
N GLY A 291 -12.22 -3.28 -1.28
CA GLY A 291 -11.52 -2.29 -2.10
C GLY A 291 -10.59 -2.93 -3.12
N LYS A 292 -9.60 -2.18 -3.61
CA LYS A 292 -8.60 -2.64 -4.59
C LYS A 292 -7.86 -3.89 -4.10
N LEU A 293 -7.88 -4.95 -4.91
CA LEU A 293 -7.26 -6.23 -4.61
C LEU A 293 -5.71 -6.13 -4.64
N LEU A 294 -5.04 -6.89 -3.78
CA LEU A 294 -3.56 -6.98 -3.79
C LEU A 294 -3.05 -7.60 -5.10
N ASN A 295 -2.18 -6.92 -5.84
CA ASN A 295 -1.47 -7.51 -6.98
C ASN A 295 -0.54 -8.64 -6.49
N VAL A 296 -0.90 -9.88 -6.81
CA VAL A 296 -0.27 -11.08 -6.24
C VAL A 296 1.04 -11.52 -6.90
N ARG A 297 1.34 -11.07 -8.13
CA ARG A 297 2.54 -11.51 -8.88
C ARG A 297 3.85 -11.21 -8.17
N GLU A 298 3.89 -10.05 -7.50
CA GLU A 298 5.08 -9.46 -6.90
C GLU A 298 4.81 -9.12 -5.41
N ALA A 299 3.97 -9.94 -4.77
CA ALA A 299 3.67 -9.93 -3.33
C ALA A 299 4.26 -11.18 -2.66
N SER A 300 4.80 -11.04 -1.45
CA SER A 300 5.37 -12.18 -0.73
C SER A 300 4.27 -13.19 -0.34
N SER A 301 4.63 -14.47 -0.26
CA SER A 301 3.70 -15.53 0.18
C SER A 301 3.14 -15.28 1.59
N LYS A 302 3.80 -14.43 2.39
CA LYS A 302 3.31 -13.95 3.69
C LYS A 302 2.16 -12.96 3.51
N GLN A 303 2.33 -11.90 2.71
CA GLN A 303 1.28 -10.91 2.43
C GLN A 303 0.04 -11.55 1.77
N ILE A 304 0.24 -12.52 0.85
CA ILE A 304 -0.85 -13.28 0.22
C ILE A 304 -1.60 -14.15 1.24
N MET A 305 -0.91 -14.66 2.26
CA MET A 305 -1.53 -15.44 3.34
C MET A 305 -2.26 -14.56 4.36
N GLU A 306 -1.73 -13.37 4.68
CA GLU A 306 -2.32 -12.43 5.64
C GLU A 306 -3.50 -11.63 5.06
N ASN A 307 -3.66 -11.61 3.74
CA ASN A 307 -4.80 -10.96 3.08
C ASN A 307 -6.09 -11.80 3.19
N GLU A 308 -7.02 -11.36 4.03
CA GLU A 308 -8.31 -12.00 4.25
C GLU A 308 -9.17 -12.13 2.98
N GLU A 309 -9.16 -11.12 2.10
CA GLU A 309 -10.01 -11.09 0.90
C GLU A 309 -9.60 -12.18 -0.10
N ILE A 310 -8.28 -12.36 -0.31
CA ILE A 310 -7.74 -13.46 -1.12
C ILE A 310 -8.09 -14.82 -0.50
N GLN A 311 -7.97 -14.97 0.83
CA GLN A 311 -8.42 -16.20 1.49
C GLN A 311 -9.91 -16.46 1.30
N ASN A 312 -10.74 -15.43 1.37
CA ASN A 312 -12.19 -15.54 1.23
C ASN A 312 -12.55 -15.97 -0.20
N ILE A 313 -12.03 -15.30 -1.23
CA ILE A 313 -12.25 -15.67 -2.64
C ILE A 313 -11.80 -17.12 -2.90
N LYS A 314 -10.61 -17.53 -2.41
CA LYS A 314 -10.14 -18.93 -2.50
C LYS A 314 -11.14 -19.92 -1.92
N LYS A 315 -11.63 -19.66 -0.70
CA LYS A 315 -12.58 -20.51 0.01
C LYS A 315 -13.93 -20.58 -0.72
N ILE A 316 -14.49 -19.41 -1.10
CA ILE A 316 -15.81 -19.29 -1.74
C ILE A 316 -15.86 -20.09 -3.05
N LEU A 317 -14.84 -19.96 -3.90
CA LEU A 317 -14.76 -20.63 -5.19
C LEU A 317 -14.27 -22.08 -5.12
N GLY A 318 -13.63 -22.51 -4.03
CA GLY A 318 -13.03 -23.84 -3.92
C GLY A 318 -11.69 -23.97 -4.66
N LEU A 319 -10.92 -22.88 -4.72
CA LEU A 319 -9.67 -22.80 -5.47
C LEU A 319 -8.49 -23.44 -4.70
N GLN A 320 -7.69 -24.23 -5.41
CA GLN A 320 -6.62 -25.07 -4.85
C GLN A 320 -5.27 -24.72 -5.50
N GLN A 321 -4.23 -24.49 -4.70
CA GLN A 321 -2.92 -24.03 -5.16
C GLN A 321 -2.19 -25.13 -5.96
N ASN A 322 -1.52 -24.76 -7.05
CA ASN A 322 -0.81 -25.66 -7.95
C ASN A 322 -1.72 -26.80 -8.46
N LYS A 323 -2.90 -26.43 -8.95
CA LYS A 323 -3.85 -27.33 -9.62
C LYS A 323 -4.25 -26.69 -10.94
N GLU A 324 -4.11 -27.44 -12.02
CA GLU A 324 -4.64 -27.05 -13.32
C GLU A 324 -6.13 -27.35 -13.38
N TYR A 325 -6.89 -26.37 -13.85
CA TYR A 325 -8.33 -26.45 -14.04
C TYR A 325 -8.61 -26.48 -15.54
N THR A 326 -8.97 -27.65 -16.07
CA THR A 326 -9.47 -27.83 -17.44
C THR A 326 -10.99 -27.64 -17.54
N ASN A 327 -11.69 -27.63 -16.41
CA ASN A 327 -13.13 -27.42 -16.30
C ASN A 327 -13.52 -26.99 -14.87
N VAL A 328 -14.72 -26.43 -14.75
CA VAL A 328 -15.24 -25.87 -13.49
C VAL A 328 -15.88 -26.89 -12.55
N LYS A 329 -15.98 -28.18 -12.91
CA LYS A 329 -16.74 -29.18 -12.12
C LYS A 329 -16.17 -29.41 -10.72
N SER A 330 -14.89 -29.12 -10.51
CA SER A 330 -14.23 -29.20 -9.21
C SER A 330 -14.27 -27.90 -8.38
N LEU A 331 -14.84 -26.82 -8.91
CA LEU A 331 -15.09 -25.56 -8.21
C LEU A 331 -16.47 -25.57 -7.52
N ARG A 332 -16.69 -24.56 -6.67
CA ARG A 332 -17.99 -24.26 -6.05
C ARG A 332 -18.97 -23.52 -6.97
N TYR A 333 -18.42 -22.71 -7.86
CA TYR A 333 -19.12 -21.88 -8.83
C TYR A 333 -18.52 -22.12 -10.22
N GLY A 334 -19.37 -22.13 -11.25
CA GLY A 334 -18.98 -22.29 -12.65
C GLY A 334 -18.57 -20.97 -13.30
N HIS A 335 -19.09 -19.85 -12.81
CA HIS A 335 -18.84 -18.52 -13.35
C HIS A 335 -18.45 -17.53 -12.26
N LEU A 336 -17.60 -16.57 -12.61
CA LEU A 336 -17.14 -15.47 -11.78
C LEU A 336 -17.49 -14.16 -12.49
N MET A 337 -18.51 -13.47 -11.99
CA MET A 337 -19.02 -12.22 -12.53
C MET A 337 -18.44 -11.04 -11.74
N ILE A 338 -17.74 -10.14 -12.41
CA ILE A 338 -17.21 -8.91 -11.84
C ILE A 338 -18.25 -7.80 -12.03
N MET A 339 -18.69 -7.23 -10.92
CA MET A 339 -19.68 -6.15 -10.84
C MET A 339 -19.04 -4.96 -10.10
N ALA A 340 -18.18 -4.27 -10.84
CA ALA A 340 -17.47 -3.06 -10.40
C ALA A 340 -18.15 -1.81 -10.96
N ASP A 341 -17.82 -0.64 -10.40
CA ASP A 341 -18.34 0.62 -10.93
C ASP A 341 -17.74 0.88 -12.33
N GLN A 342 -18.51 1.50 -13.24
CA GLN A 342 -18.10 1.69 -14.65
C GLN A 342 -17.22 2.94 -14.82
N ASP A 343 -16.17 3.02 -13.99
CA ASP A 343 -15.18 4.09 -13.97
C ASP A 343 -13.76 3.51 -14.17
N HIS A 344 -12.74 4.35 -14.02
CA HIS A 344 -11.34 3.93 -14.12
C HIS A 344 -10.88 3.02 -12.97
N ASP A 345 -11.33 3.25 -11.74
CA ASP A 345 -10.90 2.46 -10.58
C ASP A 345 -11.55 1.07 -10.55
N GLY A 346 -12.83 0.96 -10.94
CA GLY A 346 -13.50 -0.31 -11.20
C GLY A 346 -12.84 -1.09 -12.35
N SER A 347 -12.42 -0.40 -13.42
CA SER A 347 -11.61 -1.01 -14.50
C SER A 347 -10.29 -1.60 -13.98
N HIS A 348 -9.63 -0.96 -13.02
CA HIS A 348 -8.44 -1.51 -12.37
C HIS A 348 -8.78 -2.73 -11.49
N ILE A 349 -9.92 -2.74 -10.79
CA ILE A 349 -10.38 -3.90 -10.02
C ILE A 349 -10.67 -5.11 -10.92
N LYS A 350 -11.34 -4.90 -12.07
CA LYS A 350 -11.50 -5.93 -13.12
C LYS A 350 -10.13 -6.54 -13.49
N GLY A 351 -9.16 -5.68 -13.81
CA GLY A 351 -7.80 -6.10 -14.17
C GLY A 351 -7.05 -6.83 -13.05
N LEU A 352 -7.16 -6.38 -11.80
CA LEU A 352 -6.53 -7.02 -10.64
C LEU A 352 -7.10 -8.42 -10.36
N LEU A 353 -8.41 -8.61 -10.56
CA LEU A 353 -9.07 -9.93 -10.45
C LEU A 353 -8.63 -10.89 -11.56
N ILE A 354 -8.59 -10.41 -12.82
CA ILE A 354 -8.06 -11.17 -13.96
C ILE A 354 -6.59 -11.56 -13.69
N ASN A 355 -5.76 -10.63 -13.23
CA ASN A 355 -4.37 -10.89 -12.84
C ASN A 355 -4.23 -11.89 -11.68
N PHE A 356 -5.10 -11.83 -10.67
CA PHE A 356 -5.12 -12.78 -9.55
C PHE A 356 -5.38 -14.20 -10.02
N ILE A 357 -6.36 -14.42 -10.90
CA ILE A 357 -6.62 -15.74 -11.48
C ILE A 357 -5.48 -16.14 -12.43
N HIS A 358 -5.02 -15.24 -13.32
CA HIS A 358 -3.92 -15.51 -14.26
C HIS A 358 -2.62 -15.91 -13.55
N SER A 359 -2.32 -15.32 -12.39
CA SER A 359 -1.08 -15.55 -11.64
C SER A 359 -1.03 -16.87 -10.84
N PHE A 360 -2.16 -17.54 -10.63
CA PHE A 360 -2.23 -18.79 -9.84
C PHE A 360 -2.89 -19.96 -10.58
N TRP A 361 -3.83 -19.67 -11.48
CA TRP A 361 -4.62 -20.63 -12.25
C TRP A 361 -4.81 -20.14 -13.70
N PRO A 362 -3.72 -19.95 -14.48
CA PRO A 362 -3.81 -19.43 -15.85
C PRO A 362 -4.76 -20.25 -16.73
N SER A 363 -4.81 -21.58 -16.55
CA SER A 363 -5.73 -22.47 -17.28
C SER A 363 -7.21 -22.15 -17.06
N LEU A 364 -7.57 -21.52 -15.93
CA LEU A 364 -8.96 -21.21 -15.59
C LEU A 364 -9.50 -20.01 -16.39
N LEU A 365 -8.64 -19.10 -16.85
CA LEU A 365 -9.02 -18.04 -17.80
C LEU A 365 -9.25 -18.58 -19.23
N LYS A 366 -8.67 -19.76 -19.54
CA LYS A 366 -8.86 -20.46 -20.81
C LYS A 366 -10.15 -21.29 -20.86
N VAL A 367 -10.91 -21.34 -19.76
CA VAL A 367 -12.23 -22.00 -19.73
C VAL A 367 -13.30 -20.99 -20.19
N PRO A 368 -14.04 -21.26 -21.29
CA PRO A 368 -15.02 -20.33 -21.84
C PRO A 368 -16.07 -19.90 -20.82
N SER A 369 -16.40 -18.61 -20.82
CA SER A 369 -17.38 -17.98 -19.91
C SER A 369 -17.11 -18.19 -18.41
N PHE A 370 -15.91 -18.60 -17.98
CA PHE A 370 -15.58 -18.61 -16.55
C PHE A 370 -15.54 -17.19 -15.98
N MET A 371 -14.84 -16.27 -16.64
CA MET A 371 -14.77 -14.87 -16.26
C MET A 371 -15.81 -14.06 -17.02
N VAL A 372 -16.57 -13.24 -16.30
CA VAL A 372 -17.74 -12.51 -16.79
C VAL A 372 -17.72 -11.08 -16.24
N GLU A 373 -18.15 -10.10 -17.02
CA GLU A 373 -18.36 -8.71 -16.59
C GLU A 373 -19.86 -8.39 -16.54
N PHE A 374 -20.28 -7.63 -15.53
CA PHE A 374 -21.60 -7.00 -15.47
C PHE A 374 -21.44 -5.50 -15.75
N THR A 375 -21.91 -5.06 -16.91
CA THR A 375 -21.86 -3.64 -17.34
C THR A 375 -23.14 -2.89 -16.96
N THR A 376 -23.04 -1.60 -16.68
CA THR A 376 -24.19 -0.70 -16.49
C THR A 376 -24.08 0.56 -17.34
N PRO A 377 -25.20 1.24 -17.65
CA PRO A 377 -25.15 2.54 -18.34
C PRO A 377 -24.42 3.59 -17.51
N ILE A 378 -23.62 4.43 -18.15
CA ILE A 378 -22.94 5.58 -17.52
C ILE A 378 -23.88 6.79 -17.47
N ILE A 379 -24.71 6.97 -18.51
CA ILE A 379 -25.65 8.10 -18.63
C ILE A 379 -27.04 7.57 -18.99
N ARG A 380 -28.09 8.09 -18.33
CA ARG A 380 -29.48 7.96 -18.76
C ARG A 380 -30.04 9.34 -19.11
N ALA A 381 -30.41 9.54 -20.37
CA ALA A 381 -31.13 10.72 -20.82
C ALA A 381 -32.63 10.42 -20.80
N SER A 382 -33.41 11.26 -20.12
CA SER A 382 -34.87 11.15 -20.01
C SER A 382 -35.54 12.37 -20.62
N HIS A 383 -36.36 12.17 -21.64
CA HIS A 383 -37.13 13.23 -22.29
C HIS A 383 -38.51 13.41 -21.61
N SER A 384 -39.09 14.60 -21.72
CA SER A 384 -40.39 14.95 -21.13
C SER A 384 -41.56 14.07 -21.62
N ASN A 385 -41.47 13.52 -22.83
CA ASN A 385 -42.46 12.56 -23.38
C ASN A 385 -42.31 11.12 -22.84
N GLY A 386 -41.49 10.89 -21.80
CA GLY A 386 -41.26 9.58 -21.19
C GLY A 386 -40.19 8.72 -21.85
N THR A 387 -39.60 9.13 -22.99
CA THR A 387 -38.51 8.39 -23.64
C THR A 387 -37.27 8.37 -22.75
N LYS A 388 -36.73 7.17 -22.49
CA LYS A 388 -35.48 6.97 -21.72
C LYS A 388 -34.43 6.30 -22.61
N LEU A 389 -33.33 7.00 -22.87
CA LEU A 389 -32.14 6.45 -23.52
C LEU A 389 -31.06 6.19 -22.46
N SER A 390 -30.28 5.12 -22.61
CA SER A 390 -29.23 4.73 -21.67
C SER A 390 -27.96 4.38 -22.45
N PHE A 391 -26.91 5.16 -22.24
CA PHE A 391 -25.63 5.09 -22.94
C PHE A 391 -24.58 4.40 -22.07
N TYR A 392 -23.73 3.58 -22.68
CA TYR A 392 -22.73 2.75 -22.01
C TYR A 392 -21.30 3.28 -22.18
N SER A 393 -21.11 4.33 -22.97
CA SER A 393 -19.83 5.05 -23.09
C SER A 393 -20.04 6.56 -23.29
N MET A 394 -19.05 7.38 -22.91
CA MET A 394 -19.08 8.83 -23.16
C MET A 394 -19.15 9.17 -24.66
N PRO A 395 -18.35 8.56 -25.57
CA PRO A 395 -18.40 8.89 -27.00
C PRO A 395 -19.72 8.53 -27.69
N GLU A 396 -20.47 7.55 -27.17
CA GLU A 396 -21.82 7.21 -27.65
C GLU A 396 -22.83 8.32 -27.31
N TYR A 397 -22.78 8.82 -26.07
CA TYR A 397 -23.57 9.95 -25.60
C TYR A 397 -23.19 11.27 -26.29
N GLU A 398 -21.90 11.54 -26.48
CA GLU A 398 -21.40 12.75 -27.16
C GLU A 398 -21.89 12.78 -28.61
N ARG A 399 -21.64 11.70 -29.38
CA ARG A 399 -22.17 11.56 -30.75
C ARG A 399 -23.70 11.64 -30.81
N TRP A 400 -24.42 11.26 -29.77
CA TRP A 400 -25.88 11.45 -29.69
C TRP A 400 -26.25 12.93 -29.43
N ARG A 401 -25.59 13.60 -28.48
CA ARG A 401 -25.79 15.01 -28.13
C ARG A 401 -25.51 15.93 -29.32
N GLU A 402 -24.39 15.71 -30.02
CA GLU A 402 -24.02 16.43 -31.25
C GLU A 402 -25.11 16.34 -32.32
N ARG A 403 -25.66 15.13 -32.55
CA ARG A 403 -26.75 14.89 -33.51
C ARG A 403 -28.08 15.56 -33.12
N LEU A 404 -28.29 15.92 -31.85
CA LEU A 404 -29.46 16.68 -31.41
C LEU A 404 -29.25 18.21 -31.41
N GLY A 405 -28.01 18.68 -31.26
CA GLY A 405 -27.69 20.11 -31.16
C GLY A 405 -28.56 20.82 -30.11
N ASN A 406 -29.20 21.93 -30.50
CA ASN A 406 -30.07 22.72 -29.63
C ASN A 406 -31.26 21.94 -29.04
N SER A 407 -31.68 20.83 -29.65
CA SER A 407 -32.75 19.97 -29.15
C SER A 407 -32.36 19.16 -27.91
N ALA A 408 -31.08 19.12 -27.55
CA ALA A 408 -30.60 18.45 -26.34
C ALA A 408 -31.20 19.04 -25.05
N ASN A 409 -31.57 20.33 -25.04
CA ASN A 409 -32.12 21.01 -23.87
C ASN A 409 -33.48 20.43 -23.38
N GLY A 410 -34.18 19.64 -24.20
CA GLY A 410 -35.40 18.92 -23.78
C GLY A 410 -35.16 17.66 -22.93
N TRP A 411 -33.91 17.26 -22.72
CA TRP A 411 -33.54 16.00 -22.07
C TRP A 411 -32.93 16.22 -20.69
N LYS A 412 -33.55 15.64 -19.65
CA LYS A 412 -32.97 15.57 -18.31
C LYS A 412 -31.95 14.42 -18.25
N LEU A 413 -30.70 14.77 -18.03
CA LEU A 413 -29.60 13.82 -17.89
C LEU A 413 -29.46 13.34 -16.43
N LYS A 414 -29.16 12.06 -16.23
CA LYS A 414 -28.66 11.50 -14.98
C LYS A 414 -27.38 10.71 -15.28
N TYR A 415 -26.29 11.08 -14.62
CA TYR A 415 -25.03 10.34 -14.62
C TYR A 415 -25.04 9.28 -13.52
N TYR A 416 -24.47 8.10 -13.78
CA TYR A 416 -24.41 6.96 -12.88
C TYR A 416 -22.94 6.70 -12.55
N LYS A 417 -22.46 7.33 -11.48
CA LYS A 417 -21.03 7.31 -11.10
C LYS A 417 -20.61 6.00 -10.47
N GLY A 418 -21.54 5.34 -9.78
CA GLY A 418 -21.35 4.00 -9.24
C GLY A 418 -22.67 3.21 -9.19
N LEU A 419 -22.56 1.91 -8.98
CA LEU A 419 -23.69 0.98 -8.92
C LEU A 419 -24.66 1.35 -7.78
N GLY A 420 -24.14 1.94 -6.69
CA GLY A 420 -24.96 2.49 -5.59
C GLY A 420 -25.85 3.68 -5.97
N THR A 421 -25.65 4.34 -7.12
CA THR A 421 -26.51 5.43 -7.62
C THR A 421 -27.73 4.91 -8.42
N SER A 422 -27.81 3.60 -8.64
CA SER A 422 -28.95 2.93 -9.28
C SER A 422 -29.98 2.53 -8.24
N THR A 423 -31.27 2.78 -8.53
CA THR A 423 -32.35 2.38 -7.64
C THR A 423 -32.54 0.84 -7.62
N PRO A 424 -33.14 0.26 -6.56
CA PRO A 424 -33.46 -1.17 -6.54
C PRO A 424 -34.40 -1.61 -7.67
N GLN A 425 -35.19 -0.70 -8.24
CA GLN A 425 -35.97 -0.99 -9.45
C GLN A 425 -35.07 -1.11 -10.68
N GLU A 426 -34.15 -0.18 -10.89
CA GLU A 426 -33.19 -0.22 -12.00
C GLU A 426 -32.31 -1.48 -11.91
N GLY A 427 -31.91 -1.90 -10.70
CA GLY A 427 -31.24 -3.19 -10.48
C GLY A 427 -32.08 -4.40 -10.93
N ARG A 428 -33.40 -4.41 -10.64
CA ARG A 428 -34.31 -5.47 -11.12
C ARG A 428 -34.52 -5.42 -12.63
N GLU A 429 -34.44 -4.25 -13.25
CA GLU A 429 -34.48 -4.09 -14.71
C GLU A 429 -33.19 -4.66 -15.34
N TYR A 430 -32.00 -4.28 -14.85
CA TYR A 430 -30.72 -4.79 -15.36
C TYR A 430 -30.58 -6.32 -15.25
N PHE A 431 -31.05 -6.90 -14.14
CA PHE A 431 -31.02 -8.36 -13.91
C PHE A 431 -32.16 -9.12 -14.62
N ARG A 432 -33.22 -8.44 -15.09
CA ARG A 432 -34.19 -9.02 -16.01
C ARG A 432 -33.59 -9.13 -17.41
N ASP A 433 -32.96 -8.05 -17.86
CA ASP A 433 -32.30 -7.96 -19.17
C ASP A 433 -30.81 -8.37 -19.07
N LEU A 434 -30.52 -9.45 -18.33
CA LEU A 434 -29.15 -9.83 -17.96
C LEU A 434 -28.26 -10.06 -19.20
N ASP A 435 -28.79 -10.65 -20.28
CA ASP A 435 -28.06 -10.93 -21.53
C ASP A 435 -27.63 -9.69 -22.34
N LYS A 436 -28.01 -8.49 -21.88
CA LYS A 436 -27.52 -7.19 -22.39
C LYS A 436 -26.36 -6.64 -21.54
N HIS A 437 -26.44 -6.83 -20.23
CA HIS A 437 -25.50 -6.30 -19.23
C HIS A 437 -24.31 -7.25 -18.99
N LYS A 438 -24.54 -8.57 -19.11
CA LYS A 438 -23.54 -9.62 -19.07
C LYS A 438 -22.66 -9.61 -20.32
N LYS A 439 -21.34 -9.59 -20.12
CA LYS A 439 -20.32 -9.74 -21.16
C LYS A 439 -19.36 -10.86 -20.75
N ASP A 440 -19.00 -11.76 -21.67
CA ASP A 440 -18.14 -12.91 -21.34
C ASP A 440 -16.71 -12.68 -21.82
N PHE A 441 -15.72 -12.98 -20.99
CA PHE A 441 -14.33 -12.95 -21.42
C PHE A 441 -13.95 -14.22 -22.20
N ILE A 442 -13.14 -14.04 -23.24
CA ILE A 442 -12.57 -15.11 -24.06
C ILE A 442 -11.04 -15.00 -24.08
N TRP A 443 -10.40 -16.17 -24.00
CA TRP A 443 -8.98 -16.35 -24.26
C TRP A 443 -8.80 -16.86 -25.70
N GLU A 444 -8.01 -16.16 -26.51
CA GLU A 444 -7.71 -16.55 -27.88
C GLU A 444 -6.32 -17.19 -28.01
N ASP A 445 -5.28 -16.54 -27.47
CA ASP A 445 -3.88 -16.93 -27.64
C ASP A 445 -3.03 -16.62 -26.39
N GLU A 446 -1.72 -16.91 -26.41
CA GLU A 446 -0.84 -16.54 -25.29
C GLU A 446 -0.49 -15.04 -25.26
N LEU A 447 -0.89 -14.23 -26.27
CA LEU A 447 -0.73 -12.77 -26.24
C LEU A 447 -1.69 -12.13 -25.24
N ASP A 448 -2.86 -12.71 -24.99
CA ASP A 448 -3.74 -12.37 -23.85
C ASP A 448 -2.95 -12.47 -22.52
N GLY A 449 -2.22 -13.56 -22.32
CA GLY A 449 -1.36 -13.76 -21.16
C GLY A 449 -0.24 -12.73 -21.07
N ASN A 450 0.44 -12.46 -22.19
CA ASN A 450 1.50 -11.45 -22.26
C ASN A 450 0.99 -10.03 -21.97
N ALA A 451 -0.22 -9.68 -22.41
CA ALA A 451 -0.85 -8.39 -22.13
C ALA A 451 -1.21 -8.22 -20.65
N ILE A 452 -1.75 -9.26 -20.00
CA ILE A 452 -2.00 -9.25 -18.55
C ILE A 452 -0.67 -9.13 -17.78
N GLU A 453 0.41 -9.79 -18.22
CA GLU A 453 1.70 -9.65 -17.56
C GLU A 453 2.32 -8.26 -17.76
N LEU A 454 2.24 -7.69 -18.96
CA LEU A 454 2.66 -6.30 -19.24
C LEU A 454 2.02 -5.33 -18.24
N ALA A 455 0.70 -5.40 -18.05
CA ALA A 455 -0.01 -4.53 -17.13
C ALA A 455 0.43 -4.69 -15.65
N PHE A 456 0.66 -5.91 -15.18
CA PHE A 456 0.78 -6.20 -13.73
C PHE A 456 2.16 -6.64 -13.22
N SER A 457 3.13 -6.93 -14.09
CA SER A 457 4.50 -7.30 -13.69
C SER A 457 5.36 -6.09 -13.37
N LYS A 458 5.92 -6.00 -12.16
CA LYS A 458 6.82 -4.89 -11.79
C LYS A 458 8.08 -4.81 -12.66
N LYS A 459 8.48 -5.91 -13.29
CA LYS A 459 9.68 -6.00 -14.15
C LYS A 459 9.47 -5.31 -15.51
N LYS A 460 8.25 -5.37 -16.05
CA LYS A 460 7.84 -4.76 -17.33
C LYS A 460 7.50 -3.27 -17.17
N ALA A 461 8.37 -2.53 -16.48
CA ALA A 461 8.14 -1.12 -16.16
C ALA A 461 8.32 -0.23 -17.41
N GLU A 462 9.44 -0.38 -18.11
CA GLU A 462 9.70 0.37 -19.36
C GLU A 462 8.73 -0.04 -20.47
N ASP A 463 8.42 -1.33 -20.61
CA ASP A 463 7.40 -1.84 -21.53
C ASP A 463 6.06 -1.11 -21.35
N ARG A 464 5.63 -0.89 -20.09
CA ARG A 464 4.42 -0.10 -19.80
C ARG A 464 4.55 1.37 -20.16
N LYS A 465 5.74 1.97 -20.04
CA LYS A 465 5.94 3.36 -20.47
C LYS A 465 5.76 3.48 -21.98
N THR A 466 6.32 2.56 -22.76
CA THR A 466 6.15 2.51 -24.21
C THR A 466 4.69 2.23 -24.59
N TRP A 467 4.04 1.27 -23.92
CA TRP A 467 2.62 0.96 -24.09
C TRP A 467 1.70 2.18 -23.84
N ILE A 468 1.97 2.99 -22.82
CA ILE A 468 1.19 4.19 -22.47
C ILE A 468 1.56 5.39 -23.37
N ARG A 469 2.81 5.49 -23.84
CA ARG A 469 3.23 6.49 -24.85
C ARG A 469 2.56 6.27 -26.20
N ASN A 470 2.35 5.01 -26.58
CA ASN A 470 1.70 4.61 -27.83
C ASN A 470 0.16 4.61 -27.74
N PHE A 471 -0.42 5.32 -26.77
CA PHE A 471 -1.87 5.46 -26.62
C PHE A 471 -2.43 6.56 -27.54
N GLU A 472 -3.34 6.20 -28.44
CA GLU A 472 -4.06 7.16 -29.29
C GLU A 472 -5.33 7.68 -28.59
N PRO A 473 -5.49 9.01 -28.40
CA PRO A 473 -6.73 9.60 -27.90
C PRO A 473 -7.95 9.19 -28.73
N GLY A 474 -9.03 8.80 -28.06
CA GLY A 474 -10.20 8.21 -28.70
C GLY A 474 -10.21 6.67 -28.68
N THR A 475 -9.10 6.01 -28.34
CA THR A 475 -9.07 4.55 -28.12
C THR A 475 -10.00 4.17 -26.97
N CYS A 476 -11.10 3.48 -27.28
CA CYS A 476 -12.04 2.93 -26.31
C CYS A 476 -12.49 1.52 -26.70
N ARG A 477 -12.97 0.76 -25.72
CA ARG A 477 -13.61 -0.55 -25.96
C ARG A 477 -14.96 -0.35 -26.67
N ASP A 478 -15.31 -1.23 -27.61
CA ASP A 478 -16.70 -1.35 -28.06
C ASP A 478 -17.55 -1.93 -26.91
N HIS A 479 -18.65 -1.25 -26.60
CA HIS A 479 -19.57 -1.65 -25.53
C HIS A 479 -20.78 -2.43 -26.07
N GLU A 480 -20.97 -2.54 -27.38
CA GLU A 480 -22.03 -3.37 -27.98
C GLU A 480 -21.63 -4.84 -28.03
N ALA A 481 -20.39 -5.16 -28.45
CA ALA A 481 -19.81 -6.51 -28.45
C ALA A 481 -20.11 -7.30 -27.15
N LYS A 482 -20.58 -8.55 -27.28
CA LYS A 482 -20.92 -9.43 -26.14
C LYS A 482 -19.73 -10.17 -25.54
N LEU A 483 -18.62 -10.24 -26.28
CA LEU A 483 -17.45 -11.06 -25.98
C LEU A 483 -16.24 -10.14 -25.84
N ILE A 484 -15.44 -10.33 -24.79
CA ILE A 484 -14.29 -9.48 -24.46
C ILE A 484 -13.01 -10.31 -24.47
N ASN A 485 -12.15 -10.02 -25.44
CA ASN A 485 -10.78 -10.53 -25.47
C ASN A 485 -9.91 -9.84 -24.40
N TYR A 486 -9.04 -10.57 -23.68
CA TYR A 486 -8.27 -10.01 -22.56
C TYR A 486 -7.24 -8.95 -23.00
N LYS A 487 -6.55 -9.15 -24.12
CA LYS A 487 -5.64 -8.17 -24.75
C LYS A 487 -6.37 -6.89 -25.16
N ASN A 488 -7.60 -6.99 -25.66
CA ASN A 488 -8.46 -5.82 -25.94
C ASN A 488 -8.89 -5.11 -24.65
N PHE A 489 -9.26 -5.83 -23.59
CA PHE A 489 -9.55 -5.23 -22.28
C PHE A 489 -8.33 -4.45 -21.73
N VAL A 490 -7.13 -5.04 -21.79
CA VAL A 490 -5.90 -4.35 -21.39
C VAL A 490 -5.69 -3.08 -22.22
N ASN A 491 -5.67 -3.21 -23.56
CA ASN A 491 -5.28 -2.14 -24.47
C ASN A 491 -6.36 -1.07 -24.73
N LYS A 492 -7.62 -1.27 -24.32
CA LYS A 492 -8.73 -0.33 -24.60
C LYS A 492 -9.55 0.11 -23.38
N GLU A 493 -9.25 -0.42 -22.20
CA GLU A 493 -9.94 -0.07 -20.94
C GLU A 493 -8.94 0.12 -19.80
N LEU A 494 -8.08 -0.86 -19.53
CA LEU A 494 -7.08 -0.75 -18.45
C LEU A 494 -6.01 0.33 -18.70
N ILE A 495 -5.73 0.64 -19.98
CA ILE A 495 -4.86 1.76 -20.36
C ILE A 495 -5.46 3.12 -19.97
N LEU A 496 -6.80 3.25 -19.99
CA LEU A 496 -7.50 4.48 -19.60
C LEU A 496 -7.36 4.74 -18.09
N PHE A 497 -7.48 3.67 -17.28
CA PHE A 497 -7.11 3.73 -15.86
C PHE A 497 -5.64 4.14 -15.70
N SER A 498 -4.74 3.52 -16.45
CA SER A 498 -3.30 3.78 -16.33
C SER A 498 -2.95 5.25 -16.62
N ARG A 499 -3.61 5.87 -17.61
CA ARG A 499 -3.49 7.31 -17.91
C ARG A 499 -4.09 8.19 -16.81
N ALA A 500 -5.29 7.86 -16.33
CA ALA A 500 -5.95 8.62 -15.26
C ALA A 500 -5.18 8.54 -13.93
N ASP A 501 -4.60 7.38 -13.61
CA ASP A 501 -3.72 7.15 -12.46
C ASP A 501 -2.45 8.01 -12.53
N LEU A 502 -1.83 8.12 -13.71
CA LEU A 502 -0.71 9.05 -13.94
C LEU A 502 -1.14 10.51 -13.78
N GLN A 503 -2.23 10.93 -14.43
CA GLN A 503 -2.78 12.31 -14.33
C GLN A 503 -3.14 12.71 -12.89
N ARG A 504 -3.60 11.76 -12.06
CA ARG A 504 -3.89 11.99 -10.63
C ARG A 504 -2.64 11.99 -9.75
N SER A 505 -1.57 11.32 -10.16
CA SER A 505 -0.39 11.04 -9.32
C SER A 505 0.80 11.94 -9.61
N ILE A 506 1.00 12.38 -10.86
CA ILE A 506 2.12 13.22 -11.32
C ILE A 506 1.58 14.63 -11.62
N PRO A 507 2.24 15.71 -11.16
CA PRO A 507 1.79 17.08 -11.44
C PRO A 507 2.18 17.55 -12.86
N SER A 508 1.64 18.70 -13.28
CA SER A 508 2.19 19.43 -14.43
C SER A 508 3.45 20.21 -14.04
N MET A 509 4.32 20.41 -15.02
CA MET A 509 5.42 21.37 -14.98
C MET A 509 4.92 22.81 -14.74
N VAL A 510 3.78 23.18 -15.34
CA VAL A 510 3.31 24.57 -15.36
C VAL A 510 2.87 25.07 -13.97
N ASP A 511 1.99 24.33 -13.26
CA ASP A 511 1.53 24.73 -11.92
C ASP A 511 2.08 23.89 -10.77
N GLY A 512 2.77 22.78 -11.01
CA GLY A 512 3.19 21.85 -9.96
C GLY A 512 2.04 21.15 -9.22
N LEU A 513 0.79 21.35 -9.66
CA LEU A 513 -0.40 20.81 -9.02
C LEU A 513 -0.86 19.51 -9.69
N LYS A 514 -1.58 18.72 -8.91
CA LYS A 514 -2.36 17.57 -9.36
C LYS A 514 -3.84 17.95 -9.46
N PRO A 515 -4.68 17.27 -10.27
CA PRO A 515 -6.09 17.65 -10.46
C PRO A 515 -6.89 17.86 -9.17
N GLY A 516 -6.68 17.05 -8.13
CA GLY A 516 -7.31 17.24 -6.82
C GLY A 516 -6.96 18.58 -6.16
N GLN A 517 -5.70 19.04 -6.29
CA GLN A 517 -5.25 20.33 -5.77
C GLN A 517 -5.78 21.49 -6.63
N ARG A 518 -5.87 21.33 -7.96
CA ARG A 518 -6.51 22.30 -8.86
C ARG A 518 -7.99 22.50 -8.54
N LYS A 519 -8.74 21.40 -8.35
CA LYS A 519 -10.17 21.42 -7.95
C LYS A 519 -10.38 22.17 -6.63
N ILE A 520 -9.50 21.96 -5.64
CA ILE A 520 -9.50 22.71 -4.37
C ILE A 520 -9.22 24.21 -4.61
N LEU A 521 -8.16 24.54 -5.35
CA LEU A 521 -7.75 25.92 -5.61
C LEU A 521 -8.80 26.71 -6.41
N PHE A 522 -9.38 26.09 -7.45
CA PHE A 522 -10.51 26.61 -8.22
C PHE A 522 -11.69 26.96 -7.32
N CYS A 523 -12.07 26.08 -6.39
CA CYS A 523 -13.13 26.35 -5.44
C CYS A 523 -12.75 27.40 -4.39
N SER A 524 -11.48 27.53 -3.99
CA SER A 524 -11.01 28.63 -3.13
C SER A 524 -11.11 29.99 -3.82
N PHE A 525 -10.75 30.07 -5.11
CA PHE A 525 -10.88 31.30 -5.92
C PHE A 525 -12.34 31.62 -6.21
N LYS A 526 -13.14 30.63 -6.65
CA LYS A 526 -14.57 30.76 -6.94
C LYS A 526 -15.40 31.21 -5.73
N LYS A 527 -15.03 30.77 -4.53
CA LYS A 527 -15.66 31.20 -3.27
C LYS A 527 -15.08 32.50 -2.69
N LYS A 528 -14.00 33.04 -3.29
CA LYS A 528 -13.16 34.12 -2.74
C LYS A 528 -12.86 33.89 -1.26
N LEU A 529 -12.16 32.80 -0.95
CA LEU A 529 -11.98 32.27 0.42
C LEU A 529 -11.01 33.12 1.30
N VAL A 530 -11.41 34.37 1.57
CA VAL A 530 -10.70 35.37 2.36
C VAL A 530 -11.07 35.30 3.86
N LYS A 531 -12.17 34.61 4.19
CA LYS A 531 -12.59 34.30 5.57
C LYS A 531 -12.43 32.81 5.82
N GLU A 532 -12.04 32.43 7.04
CA GLU A 532 -11.90 31.04 7.41
C GLU A 532 -13.21 30.24 7.27
N ILE A 533 -13.09 29.04 6.70
CA ILE A 533 -14.16 28.05 6.59
C ILE A 533 -13.72 26.76 7.26
N LYS A 534 -14.66 26.04 7.87
CA LYS A 534 -14.42 24.72 8.41
C LYS A 534 -14.06 23.75 7.27
N VAL A 535 -12.96 23.00 7.38
CA VAL A 535 -12.50 22.09 6.31
C VAL A 535 -13.60 21.10 5.91
N GLY A 536 -14.35 20.57 6.89
CA GLY A 536 -15.53 19.72 6.64
C GLY A 536 -16.63 20.33 5.77
N GLN A 537 -16.87 21.64 5.86
CA GLN A 537 -17.83 22.35 5.00
C GLN A 537 -17.23 22.64 3.62
N PHE A 538 -15.93 22.96 3.57
CA PHE A 538 -15.25 23.26 2.31
C PHE A 538 -15.12 22.02 1.41
N ILE A 539 -14.92 20.83 1.98
CA ILE A 539 -14.92 19.57 1.22
C ILE A 539 -16.23 19.38 0.43
N GLY A 540 -17.39 19.60 1.07
CA GLY A 540 -18.69 19.51 0.38
C GLY A 540 -18.83 20.53 -0.75
N TYR A 541 -18.40 21.78 -0.50
CA TYR A 541 -18.40 22.84 -1.52
C TYR A 541 -17.48 22.51 -2.72
N VAL A 542 -16.28 21.96 -2.47
CA VAL A 542 -15.39 21.47 -3.53
C VAL A 542 -16.05 20.33 -4.30
N SER A 543 -16.60 19.35 -3.59
CA SER A 543 -17.27 18.17 -4.16
C SER A 543 -18.36 18.56 -5.17
N GLU A 544 -19.25 19.48 -4.79
CA GLU A 544 -20.35 19.95 -5.62
C GLU A 544 -19.91 20.82 -6.81
N HIS A 545 -19.02 21.80 -6.58
CA HIS A 545 -18.71 22.81 -7.59
C HIS A 545 -17.56 22.46 -8.54
N SER A 546 -16.73 21.47 -8.21
CA SER A 546 -15.66 20.98 -9.08
C SER A 546 -15.93 19.57 -9.66
N ALA A 547 -17.16 19.04 -9.51
CA ALA A 547 -17.55 17.69 -9.92
C ALA A 547 -16.57 16.59 -9.44
N TYR A 548 -16.21 16.60 -8.15
CA TYR A 548 -15.22 15.64 -7.63
C TYR A 548 -15.86 14.27 -7.38
N HIS A 549 -15.57 13.28 -8.25
CA HIS A 549 -16.21 11.95 -8.18
C HIS A 549 -15.61 10.96 -7.17
N HIS A 550 -14.55 11.32 -6.44
CA HIS A 550 -13.89 10.43 -5.49
C HIS A 550 -14.29 10.73 -4.03
N GLY A 551 -13.96 9.82 -3.11
CA GLY A 551 -14.34 9.96 -1.70
C GLY A 551 -13.79 11.23 -1.05
N GLU A 552 -14.66 11.93 -0.31
CA GLU A 552 -14.39 13.17 0.43
C GLU A 552 -13.16 13.13 1.35
N GLN A 553 -12.79 11.95 1.86
CA GLN A 553 -11.60 11.75 2.67
C GLN A 553 -10.29 12.07 1.90
N SER A 554 -10.28 11.89 0.58
CA SER A 554 -9.16 12.26 -0.29
C SER A 554 -9.03 13.78 -0.41
N LEU A 555 -10.15 14.50 -0.60
CA LEU A 555 -10.19 15.96 -0.54
C LEU A 555 -9.73 16.47 0.82
N ALA A 556 -10.23 15.89 1.92
CA ALA A 556 -9.82 16.27 3.27
C ALA A 556 -8.30 16.19 3.45
N SER A 557 -7.69 15.07 3.03
CA SER A 557 -6.25 14.85 3.13
C SER A 557 -5.46 15.80 2.20
N THR A 558 -5.99 16.14 1.03
CA THR A 558 -5.34 17.08 0.10
C THR A 558 -5.43 18.52 0.59
N ILE A 559 -6.57 18.98 1.11
CA ILE A 559 -6.73 20.31 1.73
C ILE A 559 -5.76 20.47 2.91
N ILE A 560 -5.67 19.46 3.78
CA ILE A 560 -4.76 19.46 4.92
C ILE A 560 -3.29 19.52 4.44
N GLY A 561 -2.91 18.69 3.46
CA GLY A 561 -1.56 18.72 2.88
C GLY A 561 -1.21 20.05 2.19
N MET A 562 -2.17 20.76 1.60
CA MET A 562 -1.97 22.09 0.99
C MET A 562 -1.84 23.23 2.04
N ALA A 563 -2.22 22.96 3.29
CA ALA A 563 -2.20 23.94 4.38
C ALA A 563 -1.02 23.76 5.35
N GLN A 564 -0.44 22.57 5.44
CA GLN A 564 0.67 22.23 6.33
C GLN A 564 1.91 23.11 6.12
N ASP A 565 2.51 23.52 7.23
CA ASP A 565 3.54 24.57 7.37
C ASP A 565 4.82 24.10 8.07
N PHE A 566 4.84 22.88 8.64
CA PHE A 566 6.00 22.35 9.35
C PHE A 566 7.18 21.97 8.43
N VAL A 567 8.39 22.02 8.98
CA VAL A 567 9.65 21.73 8.27
C VAL A 567 9.60 20.38 7.54
N GLY A 568 9.70 20.43 6.21
CA GLY A 568 9.62 19.26 5.32
C GLY A 568 8.24 19.00 4.70
N SER A 569 7.28 19.92 4.86
CA SER A 569 6.03 19.97 4.09
C SER A 569 6.14 20.96 2.91
N ASN A 570 5.37 22.04 2.89
CA ASN A 570 5.39 23.08 1.85
C ASN A 570 6.41 24.19 2.20
N ASN A 571 7.05 24.80 1.19
CA ASN A 571 7.78 26.05 1.39
C ASN A 571 6.83 27.26 1.32
N ILE A 572 5.76 27.17 0.52
CA ILE A 572 4.65 28.14 0.50
C ILE A 572 3.34 27.34 0.55
N ASN A 573 2.70 27.30 1.72
CA ASN A 573 1.37 26.72 1.87
C ASN A 573 0.31 27.60 1.18
N LEU A 574 -0.47 27.01 0.27
CA LEU A 574 -1.48 27.76 -0.51
C LEU A 574 -2.72 28.10 0.32
N LEU A 575 -2.94 27.35 1.40
CA LEU A 575 -4.01 27.51 2.38
C LEU A 575 -3.41 27.72 3.77
N LYS A 576 -4.12 28.41 4.67
CA LYS A 576 -3.66 28.62 6.06
C LYS A 576 -4.15 27.52 7.01
N PRO A 577 -3.29 26.99 7.91
CA PRO A 577 -3.64 25.95 8.85
C PRO A 577 -4.30 26.52 10.13
N ASN A 578 -5.56 26.94 10.04
CA ASN A 578 -6.30 27.48 11.21
C ASN A 578 -6.75 26.31 12.13
N GLY A 579 -5.83 25.79 12.93
CA GLY A 579 -6.05 24.72 13.91
C GLY A 579 -4.94 23.66 13.90
N GLN A 580 -5.22 22.47 14.44
CA GLN A 580 -4.24 21.37 14.44
C GLN A 580 -4.23 20.64 13.07
N PHE A 581 -3.41 21.12 12.13
CA PHE A 581 -3.20 20.53 10.80
C PHE A 581 -2.16 19.41 10.78
N GLY A 582 -1.66 18.99 11.94
CA GLY A 582 -0.64 17.96 12.10
C GLY A 582 0.75 18.58 12.23
N THR A 583 1.64 17.87 12.91
CA THR A 583 2.91 18.42 13.38
C THR A 583 4.10 17.66 12.81
N ARG A 584 5.30 18.15 13.10
CA ARG A 584 6.55 17.49 12.72
C ARG A 584 6.76 16.15 13.43
N ASN A 585 6.05 15.89 14.54
CA ASN A 585 6.19 14.66 15.32
C ASN A 585 5.84 13.40 14.54
N LEU A 586 4.82 13.45 13.68
CA LEU A 586 4.31 12.32 12.89
C LEU A 586 4.21 12.63 11.39
N GLY A 587 4.84 13.72 10.93
CA GLY A 587 4.80 14.17 9.54
C GLY A 587 3.38 14.53 9.09
N GLY A 588 2.65 15.29 9.91
CA GLY A 588 1.31 15.78 9.62
C GLY A 588 0.17 14.76 9.83
N LYS A 589 0.45 13.49 10.12
CA LYS A 589 -0.57 12.42 10.30
C LYS A 589 -1.39 12.55 11.59
N ASP A 590 -0.94 13.40 12.50
CA ASP A 590 -1.55 13.78 13.77
C ASP A 590 -2.49 15.00 13.63
N HIS A 591 -2.85 15.37 12.40
CA HIS A 591 -3.88 16.36 12.13
C HIS A 591 -5.21 16.00 12.81
N ALA A 592 -5.93 17.02 13.27
CA ALA A 592 -7.29 16.83 13.76
C ALA A 592 -8.23 16.45 12.58
N SER A 593 -9.36 15.84 12.90
CA SER A 593 -10.40 15.56 11.90
C SER A 593 -10.92 16.87 11.28
N SER A 594 -11.22 16.85 9.97
CA SER A 594 -11.77 17.98 9.19
C SER A 594 -13.01 18.65 9.80
N ARG A 595 -13.70 17.98 10.73
CA ARG A 595 -14.81 18.52 11.53
C ARG A 595 -14.39 19.43 12.70
N TYR A 596 -13.10 19.71 12.89
CA TYR A 596 -12.57 20.59 13.95
C TYR A 596 -11.65 21.71 13.46
N ILE A 597 -11.08 21.59 12.26
CA ILE A 597 -10.10 22.51 11.69
C ILE A 597 -10.71 23.45 10.66
N TYR A 598 -10.12 24.63 10.53
CA TYR A 598 -10.55 25.72 9.66
C TYR A 598 -9.44 26.08 8.68
N THR A 599 -9.78 26.65 7.53
CA THR A 599 -8.84 26.99 6.46
C THR A 599 -9.30 28.26 5.76
N GLU A 600 -8.36 29.06 5.30
CA GLU A 600 -8.57 30.16 4.35
C GLU A 600 -7.47 30.17 3.29
N LEU A 601 -7.66 30.94 2.22
CA LEU A 601 -6.65 31.13 1.19
C LEU A 601 -5.46 31.92 1.77
N ASN A 602 -4.22 31.48 1.52
CA ASN A 602 -3.06 32.25 1.93
C ASN A 602 -2.94 33.53 1.07
N THR A 603 -2.56 34.66 1.66
CA THR A 603 -2.51 35.95 0.96
C THR A 603 -1.49 35.97 -0.17
N VAL A 604 -0.40 35.21 -0.04
CA VAL A 604 0.61 35.01 -1.09
C VAL A 604 0.06 34.24 -2.29
N THR A 605 -1.01 33.43 -2.13
CA THR A 605 -1.55 32.59 -3.21
C THR A 605 -2.15 33.39 -4.37
N ARG A 606 -2.74 34.58 -4.12
CA ARG A 606 -3.20 35.47 -5.21
C ARG A 606 -2.11 36.35 -5.82
N CYS A 607 -0.98 36.52 -5.15
CA CYS A 607 0.23 37.05 -5.77
C CYS A 607 0.90 35.99 -6.67
N LEU A 608 0.86 34.72 -6.25
CA LEU A 608 1.35 33.60 -7.05
C LEU A 608 0.48 33.34 -8.30
N PHE A 609 -0.85 33.40 -8.16
CA PHE A 609 -1.84 33.17 -9.20
C PHE A 609 -2.72 34.42 -9.39
N HIS A 610 -2.30 35.29 -10.30
CA HIS A 610 -2.88 36.62 -10.55
C HIS A 610 -4.29 36.56 -11.16
N GLU A 611 -5.23 37.38 -10.69
CA GLU A 611 -6.66 37.24 -11.04
C GLU A 611 -6.98 37.51 -12.53
N ASP A 612 -6.20 38.34 -13.22
CA ASP A 612 -6.35 38.53 -14.67
C ASP A 612 -5.92 37.33 -15.52
N ASP A 613 -5.06 36.45 -14.99
CA ASP A 613 -4.68 35.22 -15.70
C ASP A 613 -5.82 34.19 -15.68
N ASP A 614 -6.69 34.19 -14.65
CA ASP A 614 -7.82 33.25 -14.51
C ASP A 614 -8.72 33.23 -15.76
N LYS A 615 -8.84 34.35 -16.49
CA LYS A 615 -9.70 34.49 -17.69
C LYS A 615 -9.02 34.05 -19.00
N LEU A 616 -7.71 33.79 -18.95
CA LEU A 616 -6.90 33.35 -20.10
C LEU A 616 -6.79 31.82 -20.19
N LEU A 617 -7.15 31.12 -19.11
CA LEU A 617 -7.01 29.68 -18.96
C LEU A 617 -8.11 28.90 -19.66
N GLU A 618 -7.77 27.70 -20.13
CA GLU A 618 -8.74 26.76 -20.69
C GLU A 618 -9.44 25.98 -19.56
N TYR A 619 -10.69 26.37 -19.28
CA TYR A 619 -11.54 25.69 -18.30
C TYR A 619 -12.15 24.40 -18.86
N LEU A 620 -12.00 23.31 -18.10
CA LEU A 620 -12.67 22.05 -18.42
C LEU A 620 -14.19 22.14 -18.19
N ASN A 621 -14.95 21.33 -18.93
CA ASN A 621 -16.41 21.26 -18.83
C ASN A 621 -16.84 19.83 -18.52
N GLU A 622 -17.50 19.64 -17.38
CA GLU A 622 -17.93 18.34 -16.88
C GLU A 622 -19.39 18.40 -16.42
N GLU A 623 -20.21 17.44 -16.86
CA GLU A 623 -21.67 17.43 -16.67
C GLU A 623 -22.41 18.70 -17.19
N GLY A 624 -21.77 19.51 -18.04
CA GLY A 624 -22.26 20.80 -18.50
C GLY A 624 -21.89 21.99 -17.59
N ARG A 625 -21.15 21.76 -16.51
CA ARG A 625 -20.61 22.79 -15.61
C ARG A 625 -19.15 23.09 -15.99
N SER A 626 -18.78 24.37 -15.95
CA SER A 626 -17.36 24.77 -15.97
C SER A 626 -16.73 24.43 -14.61
N ILE A 627 -15.67 23.63 -14.64
CA ILE A 627 -14.91 23.16 -13.48
C ILE A 627 -13.52 23.84 -13.47
N GLU A 628 -12.47 23.20 -12.97
CA GLU A 628 -11.10 23.74 -12.95
C GLU A 628 -10.47 23.89 -14.36
N PRO A 629 -9.43 24.72 -14.52
CA PRO A 629 -8.66 24.76 -15.76
C PRO A 629 -7.70 23.57 -15.89
N ASN A 630 -7.29 23.28 -17.14
CA ASN A 630 -6.31 22.24 -17.48
C ASN A 630 -5.06 22.31 -16.57
N TRP A 631 -4.53 23.52 -16.41
CA TRP A 631 -3.54 23.91 -15.40
C TRP A 631 -3.75 25.39 -15.06
N TYR A 632 -3.26 25.81 -13.89
CA TYR A 632 -3.05 27.23 -13.61
C TYR A 632 -1.71 27.69 -14.19
N ILE A 633 -1.48 29.00 -14.30
CA ILE A 633 -0.15 29.54 -14.60
C ILE A 633 0.31 30.50 -13.48
N PRO A 634 1.23 30.05 -12.60
CA PRO A 634 1.77 30.90 -11.55
C PRO A 634 2.78 31.92 -12.10
N ILE A 635 3.24 32.87 -11.28
CA ILE A 635 4.33 33.79 -11.65
C ILE A 635 5.73 33.15 -11.59
N ILE A 636 5.89 32.04 -10.86
CA ILE A 636 7.11 31.22 -10.72
C ILE A 636 6.72 29.73 -10.64
N PRO A 637 7.55 28.78 -11.09
CA PRO A 637 7.18 27.35 -11.13
C PRO A 637 7.03 26.77 -9.72
N LEU A 638 5.79 26.65 -9.26
CA LEU A 638 5.43 26.16 -7.93
C LEU A 638 5.92 24.72 -7.66
N VAL A 639 6.14 23.93 -8.73
CA VAL A 639 6.72 22.58 -8.65
C VAL A 639 8.15 22.56 -8.07
N LEU A 640 8.93 23.63 -8.27
CA LEU A 640 10.24 23.79 -7.63
C LEU A 640 10.09 24.34 -6.21
N VAL A 641 9.17 25.28 -5.99
CA VAL A 641 8.92 25.87 -4.66
C VAL A 641 8.53 24.82 -3.62
N ASN A 642 7.47 24.04 -3.88
CA ASN A 642 6.93 23.06 -2.92
C ASN A 642 7.40 21.62 -3.15
N GLY A 643 8.18 21.38 -4.22
CA GLY A 643 8.50 20.03 -4.67
C GLY A 643 7.26 19.25 -5.13
N SER A 644 7.45 17.97 -5.42
CA SER A 644 6.34 17.02 -5.55
C SER A 644 6.81 15.58 -5.43
N GLU A 645 5.91 14.69 -5.01
CA GLU A 645 6.14 13.25 -4.99
C GLU A 645 4.92 12.52 -5.54
N GLY A 646 5.15 11.58 -6.45
CA GLY A 646 4.09 10.83 -7.13
C GLY A 646 4.56 9.47 -7.62
N ILE A 647 3.73 8.45 -7.48
CA ILE A 647 3.94 7.13 -8.06
C ILE A 647 2.67 6.76 -8.81
N GLY A 648 2.79 6.53 -10.12
CA GLY A 648 1.69 6.10 -10.97
C GLY A 648 2.10 4.91 -11.83
N THR A 649 1.22 4.49 -12.74
CA THR A 649 1.36 3.26 -13.50
C THR A 649 2.53 3.31 -14.50
N GLY A 650 3.71 2.86 -14.05
CA GLY A 650 4.95 2.81 -14.84
C GLY A 650 5.97 3.91 -14.53
N TRP A 651 5.57 4.96 -13.80
CA TRP A 651 6.43 6.10 -13.46
C TRP A 651 6.46 6.39 -11.96
N SER A 652 7.56 6.97 -11.52
CA SER A 652 7.65 7.68 -10.25
C SER A 652 8.29 9.04 -10.50
N SER A 653 7.87 10.03 -9.72
CA SER A 653 8.40 11.39 -9.77
C SER A 653 8.71 11.86 -8.36
N TYR A 654 9.88 12.44 -8.19
CA TYR A 654 10.30 13.09 -6.96
C TYR A 654 11.11 14.35 -7.30
N ILE A 655 10.53 15.49 -6.96
CA ILE A 655 11.14 16.82 -7.05
C ILE A 655 11.27 17.31 -5.60
N PRO A 656 12.48 17.64 -5.11
CA PRO A 656 12.64 18.25 -3.79
C PRO A 656 12.18 19.72 -3.83
N ASN A 657 12.07 20.33 -2.66
CA ASN A 657 11.71 21.73 -2.53
C ASN A 657 12.96 22.62 -2.77
N TYR A 658 12.78 23.81 -3.32
CA TYR A 658 13.82 24.81 -3.57
C TYR A 658 13.41 26.19 -2.99
N ASN A 659 14.39 27.09 -2.85
CA ASN A 659 14.18 28.42 -2.27
C ASN A 659 13.41 29.34 -3.26
N PRO A 660 12.23 29.89 -2.88
CA PRO A 660 11.49 30.83 -3.72
C PRO A 660 12.32 32.02 -4.20
N ARG A 661 13.25 32.53 -3.38
CA ARG A 661 14.05 33.72 -3.69
C ARG A 661 15.15 33.44 -4.72
N GLU A 662 15.70 32.23 -4.73
CA GLU A 662 16.64 31.77 -5.77
C GLU A 662 15.93 31.55 -7.11
N ILE A 663 14.71 31.00 -7.08
CA ILE A 663 13.85 30.88 -8.28
C ILE A 663 13.53 32.28 -8.84
N ILE A 664 13.12 33.24 -8.00
CA ILE A 664 12.90 34.64 -8.42
C ILE A 664 14.17 35.26 -9.00
N ALA A 665 15.34 35.05 -8.38
CA ALA A 665 16.61 35.55 -8.88
C ALA A 665 16.97 34.98 -10.26
N ASN A 666 16.72 33.68 -10.49
CA ASN A 666 16.92 33.06 -11.81
C ASN A 666 15.88 33.52 -12.85
N VAL A 667 14.63 33.80 -12.47
CA VAL A 667 13.66 34.44 -13.38
C VAL A 667 14.10 35.87 -13.74
N ARG A 668 14.59 36.66 -12.77
CA ARG A 668 15.15 38.00 -13.03
C ARG A 668 16.37 37.92 -13.98
N ARG A 669 17.24 36.92 -13.82
CA ARG A 669 18.36 36.63 -14.75
C ARG A 669 17.88 36.33 -16.17
N LEU A 670 16.93 35.42 -16.34
CA LEU A 670 16.35 35.09 -17.66
C LEU A 670 15.67 36.31 -18.32
N LEU A 671 15.00 37.16 -17.54
CA LEU A 671 14.43 38.43 -18.02
C LEU A 671 15.52 39.43 -18.46
N ASN A 672 16.69 39.40 -17.84
CA ASN A 672 17.87 40.21 -18.21
C ASN A 672 18.74 39.58 -19.31
N GLU A 673 18.40 38.38 -19.80
CA GLU A 673 19.24 37.58 -20.72
C GLU A 673 20.61 37.17 -20.11
N GLU A 674 20.65 37.00 -18.78
CA GLU A 674 21.78 36.47 -18.01
C GLU A 674 21.68 34.94 -17.81
N GLU A 675 22.83 34.27 -17.64
CA GLU A 675 22.89 32.86 -17.26
C GLU A 675 22.31 32.61 -15.85
N MET A 676 21.60 31.48 -15.69
CA MET A 676 21.06 31.02 -14.42
C MET A 676 22.15 30.49 -13.48
N VAL A 677 21.95 30.64 -12.17
CA VAL A 677 22.77 30.01 -11.13
C VAL A 677 22.14 28.66 -10.74
N PRO A 678 22.90 27.54 -10.72
CA PRO A 678 22.37 26.24 -10.30
C PRO A 678 21.77 26.26 -8.89
N MET A 679 20.56 25.72 -8.74
CA MET A 679 19.75 25.79 -7.51
C MET A 679 19.92 24.54 -6.65
N ASP A 680 20.04 24.71 -5.33
CA ASP A 680 20.20 23.61 -4.37
C ASP A 680 18.92 23.36 -3.54
N PRO A 681 18.59 22.09 -3.20
CA PRO A 681 17.37 21.78 -2.44
C PRO A 681 17.31 22.50 -1.09
N TRP A 682 16.19 23.18 -0.82
CA TRP A 682 16.00 24.03 0.35
C TRP A 682 14.59 23.86 0.95
N TYR A 683 14.52 23.83 2.28
CA TYR A 683 13.30 23.59 3.05
C TYR A 683 13.07 24.69 4.07
N ARG A 684 11.88 25.33 4.05
CA ARG A 684 11.53 26.42 4.95
C ARG A 684 11.62 25.96 6.42
N GLY A 685 12.29 26.77 7.24
CA GLY A 685 12.51 26.52 8.68
C GLY A 685 13.54 25.43 9.03
N PHE A 686 14.20 24.78 8.06
CA PHE A 686 15.23 23.76 8.34
C PHE A 686 16.56 24.38 8.80
N ARG A 687 17.16 23.84 9.88
CA ARG A 687 18.39 24.37 10.51
C ARG A 687 19.59 23.41 10.45
N GLY A 688 19.54 22.41 9.57
CA GLY A 688 20.64 21.47 9.31
C GLY A 688 21.41 21.85 8.05
N THR A 689 22.34 21.01 7.60
CA THR A 689 23.06 21.23 6.34
C THR A 689 22.49 20.35 5.21
N ILE A 690 22.57 20.88 3.99
CA ILE A 690 22.25 20.15 2.75
C ILE A 690 23.48 20.32 1.85
N GLU A 691 24.16 19.23 1.56
CA GLU A 691 25.47 19.23 0.90
C GLU A 691 25.44 18.34 -0.34
N LYS A 692 26.12 18.77 -1.41
CA LYS A 692 26.26 17.96 -2.64
C LYS A 692 27.07 16.70 -2.36
N SER A 693 26.55 15.56 -2.80
CA SER A 693 27.18 14.25 -2.65
C SER A 693 28.28 14.04 -3.69
N ALA A 694 29.17 13.07 -3.47
CA ALA A 694 30.10 12.57 -4.49
C ALA A 694 29.41 11.79 -5.64
N LYS A 695 28.07 11.88 -5.74
CA LYS A 695 27.25 11.42 -6.85
C LYS A 695 26.48 12.60 -7.42
N GLU A 696 26.57 12.75 -8.73
CA GLU A 696 25.78 13.68 -9.52
C GLU A 696 24.27 13.53 -9.22
N GLY A 697 23.57 14.66 -9.07
CA GLY A 697 22.16 14.68 -8.66
C GLY A 697 21.85 14.07 -7.28
N GLY A 698 22.85 13.93 -6.41
CA GLY A 698 22.70 13.41 -5.05
C GLY A 698 23.04 14.46 -3.98
N TYR A 699 22.22 14.54 -2.93
CA TYR A 699 22.41 15.46 -1.81
C TYR A 699 22.36 14.71 -0.48
N ILE A 700 23.22 15.10 0.46
CA ILE A 700 23.24 14.60 1.84
C ILE A 700 22.58 15.66 2.72
N VAL A 701 21.53 15.26 3.43
CA VAL A 701 20.79 16.12 4.37
C VAL A 701 21.16 15.72 5.78
N SER A 702 21.94 16.56 6.45
CA SER A 702 22.39 16.34 7.83
C SER A 702 21.50 17.08 8.82
N GLY A 703 21.18 16.44 9.94
CA GLY A 703 20.59 17.11 11.10
C GLY A 703 21.61 18.03 11.78
N SER A 704 21.30 18.48 13.00
CA SER A 704 22.20 19.30 13.80
C SER A 704 22.32 18.75 15.21
N VAL A 705 23.55 18.74 15.73
CA VAL A 705 23.92 18.21 17.04
C VAL A 705 24.89 19.18 17.69
N VAL A 706 24.65 19.51 18.96
CA VAL A 706 25.53 20.30 19.81
C VAL A 706 26.00 19.42 20.96
N GLU A 707 27.31 19.33 21.16
CA GLU A 707 27.91 18.68 22.33
C GLU A 707 27.76 19.60 23.55
N ILE A 708 27.22 19.09 24.66
CA ILE A 708 27.08 19.84 25.92
C ILE A 708 28.24 19.49 26.86
N ASP A 709 28.52 18.19 27.00
CA ASP A 709 29.61 17.62 27.77
C ASP A 709 30.09 16.32 27.11
N GLU A 710 31.19 15.74 27.62
CA GLU A 710 31.85 14.54 27.07
C GLU A 710 30.93 13.30 26.93
N GLN A 711 29.74 13.30 27.54
CA GLN A 711 28.77 12.21 27.49
C GLN A 711 27.40 12.61 26.92
N THR A 712 27.10 13.91 26.78
CA THR A 712 25.74 14.42 26.53
C THR A 712 25.66 15.25 25.25
N PHE A 713 24.87 14.76 24.29
CA PHE A 713 24.70 15.35 22.97
C PHE A 713 23.26 15.85 22.77
N ARG A 714 23.10 17.08 22.31
CA ARG A 714 21.81 17.74 22.08
C ARG A 714 21.50 17.80 20.59
N ILE A 715 20.51 17.04 20.17
CA ILE A 715 20.02 17.00 18.79
C ILE A 715 18.98 18.11 18.64
N THR A 716 19.34 19.17 17.92
CA THR A 716 18.52 20.38 17.71
C THR A 716 17.80 20.39 16.36
N GLU A 717 18.14 19.44 15.48
CA GLU A 717 17.53 19.30 14.16
C GLU A 717 17.61 17.84 13.65
N LEU A 718 16.51 17.35 13.07
CA LEU A 718 16.46 16.05 12.40
C LEU A 718 16.49 16.23 10.88
N PRO A 719 17.14 15.35 10.10
CA PRO A 719 17.07 15.37 8.64
C PRO A 719 15.65 15.49 8.10
N VAL A 720 15.49 16.19 6.98
CA VAL A 720 14.21 16.35 6.28
C VAL A 720 13.56 14.97 6.05
N ARG A 721 12.24 14.90 6.28
CA ARG A 721 11.39 13.69 6.25
C ARG A 721 11.69 12.62 7.32
N LYS A 722 12.43 12.97 8.38
CA LYS A 722 12.57 12.14 9.60
C LYS A 722 11.79 12.75 10.76
N TRP A 723 10.75 12.06 11.23
CA TRP A 723 9.79 12.59 12.20
C TRP A 723 10.18 12.28 13.65
N THR A 724 9.80 13.15 14.59
CA THR A 724 10.23 13.08 16.00
C THR A 724 9.82 11.77 16.68
N GLN A 725 8.60 11.29 16.46
CA GLN A 725 8.08 10.08 17.12
C GLN A 725 8.69 8.79 16.55
N ASP A 726 8.90 8.72 15.23
CA ASP A 726 9.60 7.61 14.58
C ASP A 726 11.08 7.57 15.02
N TYR A 727 11.70 8.73 15.22
CA TYR A 727 13.07 8.80 15.74
C TYR A 727 13.15 8.42 17.23
N LYS A 728 12.16 8.80 18.05
CA LYS A 728 12.06 8.41 19.45
C LYS A 728 12.00 6.89 19.63
N GLN A 729 11.17 6.20 18.86
CA GLN A 729 11.12 4.72 18.86
C GLN A 729 12.48 4.10 18.49
N PHE A 730 13.25 4.74 17.61
CA PHE A 730 14.62 4.31 17.32
C PHE A 730 15.58 4.54 18.50
N LEU A 731 15.50 5.67 19.20
CA LEU A 731 16.31 5.91 20.42
C LEU A 731 15.97 4.90 21.53
N GLU A 732 14.69 4.63 21.76
CA GLU A 732 14.20 3.60 22.71
C GLU A 732 14.76 2.20 22.37
N SER A 733 14.93 1.89 21.07
CA SER A 733 15.52 0.61 20.60
C SER A 733 17.03 0.47 20.79
N ILE A 734 17.73 1.52 21.22
CA ILE A 734 19.18 1.53 21.50
C ILE A 734 19.53 2.07 22.91
N THR A 735 18.52 2.33 23.74
CA THR A 735 18.65 2.73 25.15
C THR A 735 18.73 1.50 26.05
N ASP A 736 19.37 1.64 27.22
CA ASP A 736 19.48 0.55 28.18
C ASP A 736 18.12 0.18 28.82
N GLY A 737 18.03 -1.04 29.35
CA GLY A 737 16.85 -1.54 30.07
C GLY A 737 15.64 -1.94 29.22
N THR A 738 15.59 -1.67 27.91
CA THR A 738 14.47 -2.13 27.07
C THR A 738 14.62 -3.60 26.64
N PRO A 739 13.55 -4.42 26.69
CA PRO A 739 13.64 -5.85 26.42
C PRO A 739 13.97 -6.12 24.93
N ASN A 740 14.94 -7.02 24.71
CA ASN A 740 15.54 -7.45 23.43
C ASN A 740 16.72 -6.62 22.89
N VAL A 741 17.18 -5.56 23.55
CA VAL A 741 18.44 -4.88 23.16
C VAL A 741 19.65 -5.74 23.51
N LYS A 742 20.56 -5.94 22.54
CA LYS A 742 21.77 -6.78 22.71
C LYS A 742 23.06 -6.03 22.99
N ASP A 743 23.08 -4.73 22.72
CA ASP A 743 24.22 -3.83 22.97
C ASP A 743 23.69 -2.38 23.07
N PRO A 744 23.26 -1.91 24.26
CA PRO A 744 22.70 -0.58 24.43
C PRO A 744 23.79 0.50 24.31
N LEU A 745 23.49 1.55 23.54
CA LEU A 745 24.39 2.65 23.18
C LEU A 745 24.13 3.91 24.02
N ILE A 746 22.86 4.11 24.39
CA ILE A 746 22.37 5.24 25.18
C ILE A 746 22.12 4.78 26.62
N GLU A 747 22.39 5.66 27.59
CA GLU A 747 22.05 5.48 29.01
C GLU A 747 20.64 6.00 29.30
N ASP A 748 20.37 7.26 28.93
CA ASP A 748 19.08 7.95 29.04
C ASP A 748 18.93 8.96 27.89
N PHE A 749 17.70 9.34 27.53
CA PHE A 749 17.44 10.45 26.62
C PHE A 749 16.20 11.26 27.05
N ARG A 750 16.26 12.57 26.87
CA ARG A 750 15.22 13.52 27.25
C ARG A 750 14.75 14.31 26.05
N GLN A 751 13.45 14.52 25.96
CA GLN A 751 12.82 15.32 24.93
C GLN A 751 12.37 16.64 25.55
N ASN A 752 13.09 17.71 25.22
CA ASN A 752 12.85 19.06 25.75
C ASN A 752 12.11 19.96 24.73
N GLY A 753 12.04 19.52 23.47
CA GLY A 753 11.42 20.24 22.35
C GLY A 753 9.89 20.15 22.29
N ASP A 754 9.33 20.89 21.33
CA ASP A 754 7.89 20.98 21.07
C ASP A 754 7.52 20.43 19.67
N ASP A 755 6.29 20.71 19.24
CA ASP A 755 5.70 20.18 17.99
C ASP A 755 6.36 20.73 16.70
N ALA A 756 7.15 21.80 16.80
CA ALA A 756 7.89 22.42 15.70
C ALA A 756 9.41 22.33 15.90
N ILE A 757 9.89 22.56 17.12
CA ILE A 757 11.29 22.62 17.50
C ILE A 757 11.75 21.26 18.04
N VAL A 758 12.59 20.58 17.26
CA VAL A 758 13.36 19.42 17.73
C VAL A 758 14.36 19.88 18.81
N ASP A 759 14.28 19.26 19.99
CA ASP A 759 15.31 19.35 21.03
C ASP A 759 15.31 18.04 21.84
N ILE A 760 16.33 17.21 21.61
CA ILE A 760 16.51 15.89 22.23
C ILE A 760 17.92 15.80 22.82
N GLU A 761 18.01 15.68 24.14
CA GLU A 761 19.23 15.52 24.92
C GLU A 761 19.51 14.02 25.11
N VAL A 762 20.67 13.53 24.68
CA VAL A 762 21.02 12.10 24.68
C VAL A 762 22.28 11.88 25.50
N LYS A 763 22.18 11.09 26.57
CA LYS A 763 23.31 10.71 27.43
C LYS A 763 23.88 9.35 27.01
N MET A 764 25.15 9.31 26.66
CA MET A 764 25.83 8.16 26.07
C MET A 764 26.68 7.40 27.08
N LYS A 765 26.79 6.07 26.90
CA LYS A 765 27.65 5.25 27.76
C LYS A 765 29.14 5.50 27.45
N PRO A 766 29.98 5.87 28.43
CA PRO A 766 31.37 6.29 28.19
C PRO A 766 32.22 5.26 27.43
N GLU A 767 32.03 3.97 27.71
CA GLU A 767 32.72 2.85 27.03
C GLU A 767 32.53 2.82 25.50
N LYS A 768 31.45 3.43 24.97
CA LYS A 768 31.08 3.40 23.56
C LYS A 768 31.45 4.69 22.80
N ILE A 769 31.75 5.78 23.50
CA ILE A 769 31.89 7.12 22.88
C ILE A 769 33.05 7.15 21.89
N ALA A 770 34.22 6.65 22.27
CA ALA A 770 35.38 6.57 21.37
C ALA A 770 35.11 5.77 20.08
N SER A 771 34.37 4.65 20.18
CA SER A 771 33.97 3.83 19.03
C SER A 771 32.96 4.56 18.13
N ILE A 772 32.05 5.35 18.71
CA ILE A 772 31.02 6.08 17.96
C ILE A 772 31.59 7.33 17.28
N MET A 773 32.56 8.02 17.92
CA MET A 773 33.32 9.08 17.26
C MET A 773 34.14 8.53 16.08
N GLN A 774 34.72 7.32 16.21
CA GLN A 774 35.45 6.67 15.12
C GLN A 774 34.55 6.16 13.99
N GLU A 775 33.31 5.70 14.26
CA GLU A 775 32.34 5.28 13.24
C GLU A 775 31.50 6.44 12.64
N GLY A 776 31.54 7.62 13.27
CA GLY A 776 30.79 8.82 12.89
C GLY A 776 29.44 8.96 13.63
N LEU A 777 29.35 9.97 14.50
CA LEU A 777 28.17 10.27 15.34
C LEU A 777 26.86 10.32 14.53
N PHE A 778 26.84 11.12 13.46
CA PHE A 778 25.68 11.27 12.56
C PHE A 778 25.20 9.94 11.96
N LYS A 779 26.13 9.03 11.63
CA LYS A 779 25.83 7.74 11.01
C LYS A 779 25.21 6.77 12.01
N LYS A 780 25.70 6.73 13.25
CA LYS A 780 25.12 5.94 14.36
C LYS A 780 23.71 6.39 14.72
N PHE A 781 23.51 7.70 14.87
CA PHE A 781 22.21 8.27 15.23
C PHE A 781 21.25 8.44 14.03
N LYS A 782 21.66 8.02 12.83
CA LYS A 782 20.89 8.18 11.56
C LYS A 782 20.48 9.63 11.31
N LEU A 783 21.36 10.57 11.64
CA LEU A 783 21.18 12.03 11.47
C LEU A 783 21.67 12.52 10.10
N THR A 784 21.77 11.61 9.13
CA THR A 784 21.99 11.87 7.71
C THR A 784 20.92 11.16 6.90
N ASN A 785 20.25 11.87 6.00
CA ASN A 785 19.36 11.33 4.97
C ASN A 785 19.93 11.66 3.57
N THR A 786 19.42 11.04 2.51
CA THR A 786 19.86 11.33 1.13
C THR A 786 18.69 11.71 0.24
N ILE A 787 18.80 12.87 -0.42
CA ILE A 787 17.89 13.35 -1.47
C ILE A 787 18.55 13.07 -2.83
N SER A 788 17.75 12.83 -3.87
CA SER A 788 18.25 12.76 -5.25
C SER A 788 17.29 13.42 -6.23
N THR A 789 17.86 14.18 -7.17
CA THR A 789 17.13 14.89 -8.23
C THR A 789 17.00 14.07 -9.52
N SER A 790 17.56 12.85 -9.59
CA SER A 790 17.66 12.06 -10.83
C SER A 790 16.33 11.52 -11.40
N ASN A 791 15.18 11.87 -10.82
CA ASN A 791 13.88 11.24 -11.06
C ASN A 791 12.72 12.26 -11.11
N MET A 792 12.98 13.43 -11.71
CA MET A 792 11.96 14.46 -11.90
C MET A 792 11.19 14.17 -13.20
N HIS A 793 9.95 13.66 -13.06
CA HIS A 793 9.05 13.40 -14.18
C HIS A 793 7.80 14.27 -14.05
N LEU A 794 7.46 15.06 -15.06
CA LEU A 794 6.37 16.02 -15.03
C LEU A 794 5.55 15.93 -16.31
N PHE A 795 4.28 16.34 -16.28
CA PHE A 795 3.53 16.61 -17.50
C PHE A 795 3.95 17.96 -18.09
N ASP A 796 4.32 17.98 -19.38
CA ASP A 796 4.51 19.21 -20.17
C ASP A 796 3.17 19.96 -20.38
N ALA A 797 3.19 21.05 -21.14
CA ALA A 797 2.00 21.86 -21.42
C ALA A 797 0.94 21.07 -22.22
N GLU A 798 1.40 20.16 -23.09
CA GLU A 798 0.60 19.28 -23.96
C GLU A 798 0.08 18.02 -23.25
N GLY A 799 0.49 17.76 -22.00
CA GLY A 799 0.02 16.63 -21.19
C GLY A 799 0.74 15.30 -21.45
N LYS A 800 1.97 15.31 -21.96
CA LYS A 800 2.87 14.14 -22.06
C LYS A 800 3.89 14.15 -20.92
N ILE A 801 4.40 12.98 -20.53
CA ILE A 801 5.36 12.88 -19.42
C ILE A 801 6.80 13.03 -19.94
N LYS A 802 7.41 14.18 -19.62
CA LYS A 802 8.83 14.47 -19.84
C LYS A 802 9.65 14.16 -18.58
N LYS A 803 10.93 13.81 -18.78
CA LYS A 803 11.93 13.70 -17.71
C LYS A 803 12.81 14.94 -17.74
N PHE A 804 13.10 15.47 -16.56
CA PHE A 804 14.02 16.58 -16.33
C PHE A 804 15.19 16.06 -15.50
N ASP A 805 16.40 16.44 -15.87
CA ASP A 805 17.65 16.00 -15.21
C ASP A 805 18.14 17.02 -14.18
N THR A 806 17.83 18.31 -14.39
CA THR A 806 18.16 19.41 -13.47
C THR A 806 16.92 20.30 -13.24
N PRO A 807 16.83 21.04 -12.11
CA PRO A 807 15.72 21.95 -11.86
C PRO A 807 15.73 23.19 -12.77
N GLU A 808 16.88 23.53 -13.36
CA GLU A 808 17.01 24.63 -14.33
C GLU A 808 16.24 24.32 -15.61
N GLN A 809 16.28 23.08 -16.11
CA GLN A 809 15.49 22.65 -17.29
C GLN A 809 13.97 22.83 -17.12
N ILE A 810 13.48 22.76 -15.87
CA ILE A 810 12.07 23.02 -15.54
C ILE A 810 11.77 24.52 -15.68
N LEU A 811 12.73 25.38 -15.31
CA LEU A 811 12.61 26.84 -15.43
C LEU A 811 12.75 27.31 -16.88
N GLU A 812 13.63 26.69 -17.67
CA GLU A 812 13.81 26.93 -19.11
C GLU A 812 12.53 26.65 -19.92
N GLU A 813 11.79 25.60 -19.58
CA GLU A 813 10.52 25.25 -20.25
C GLU A 813 9.35 26.12 -19.76
N PHE A 814 9.36 26.50 -18.48
CA PHE A 814 8.35 27.38 -17.89
C PHE A 814 8.44 28.83 -18.38
N TYR A 815 9.65 29.37 -18.54
CA TYR A 815 9.90 30.78 -18.88
C TYR A 815 9.22 31.27 -20.18
N PRO A 816 9.37 30.63 -21.35
CA PRO A 816 8.76 31.09 -22.60
C PRO A 816 7.23 30.98 -22.57
N LEU A 817 6.68 29.90 -21.98
CA LEU A 817 5.25 29.74 -21.78
C LEU A 817 4.68 30.87 -20.91
N ARG A 818 5.41 31.25 -19.84
CA ARG A 818 4.99 32.35 -18.97
C ARG A 818 5.07 33.72 -19.66
N MET A 819 6.08 33.95 -20.50
CA MET A 819 6.17 35.17 -21.33
C MET A 819 4.97 35.30 -22.29
N GLU A 820 4.55 34.23 -22.96
CA GLU A 820 3.36 34.24 -23.83
C GLU A 820 2.10 34.65 -23.05
N TYR A 821 1.92 34.13 -21.84
CA TYR A 821 0.77 34.49 -21.01
C TYR A 821 0.81 35.94 -20.51
N TYR A 822 1.97 36.55 -20.24
CA TYR A 822 2.03 38.00 -19.98
C TYR A 822 1.67 38.83 -21.21
N GLU A 823 2.02 38.40 -22.43
CA GLU A 823 1.52 39.06 -23.64
C GLU A 823 0.00 38.94 -23.77
N ARG A 824 -0.55 37.74 -23.54
CA ARG A 824 -1.99 37.49 -23.57
C ARG A 824 -2.72 38.30 -22.50
N ARG A 825 -2.16 38.42 -21.29
CA ARG A 825 -2.68 39.28 -20.21
C ARG A 825 -2.66 40.75 -20.61
N LYS A 826 -1.54 41.27 -21.13
CA LYS A 826 -1.45 42.66 -21.62
C LYS A 826 -2.49 42.93 -22.71
N LYS A 827 -2.59 42.05 -23.72
CA LYS A 827 -3.58 42.15 -24.80
C LYS A 827 -5.02 42.13 -24.27
N TYR A 828 -5.33 41.26 -23.30
CA TYR A 828 -6.65 41.17 -22.67
C TYR A 828 -7.00 42.42 -21.84
N ILE A 829 -6.09 42.91 -20.99
CA ILE A 829 -6.35 44.09 -20.15
C ILE A 829 -6.52 45.33 -21.02
N LEU A 830 -5.67 45.53 -22.05
CA LEU A 830 -5.84 46.63 -23.02
C LEU A 830 -7.21 46.56 -23.72
N ALA A 831 -7.60 45.41 -24.27
CA ALA A 831 -8.91 45.24 -24.91
C ALA A 831 -10.10 45.46 -23.95
N ASN A 832 -9.95 45.13 -22.66
CA ASN A 832 -10.98 45.43 -21.67
C ASN A 832 -11.00 46.91 -21.27
N LEU A 833 -9.85 47.60 -21.21
CA LEU A 833 -9.78 49.05 -21.01
C LEU A 833 -10.38 49.81 -22.19
N GLU A 834 -10.07 49.45 -23.44
CA GLU A 834 -10.71 49.99 -24.65
C GLU A 834 -12.24 49.84 -24.60
N ARG A 835 -12.72 48.65 -24.20
CA ARG A 835 -14.15 48.37 -24.04
C ARG A 835 -14.79 49.21 -22.92
N LEU A 836 -14.08 49.44 -21.81
CA LEU A 836 -14.55 50.29 -20.71
C LEU A 836 -14.59 51.77 -21.10
N LEU A 837 -13.57 52.26 -21.80
CA LEU A 837 -13.54 53.62 -22.36
C LEU A 837 -14.67 53.84 -23.35
N LEU A 838 -14.97 52.86 -24.20
CA LEU A 838 -16.11 52.90 -25.11
C LEU A 838 -17.46 52.85 -24.36
N ILE A 839 -17.56 52.18 -23.21
CA ILE A 839 -18.74 52.24 -22.34
C ILE A 839 -18.89 53.63 -21.72
N LEU A 840 -17.81 54.21 -21.19
CA LEU A 840 -17.82 55.53 -20.54
C LEU A 840 -18.16 56.64 -21.54
N ASP A 841 -17.59 56.60 -22.75
CA ASP A 841 -17.90 57.55 -23.81
C ASP A 841 -19.38 57.49 -24.24
N ASN A 842 -19.89 56.27 -24.49
CA ASN A 842 -21.31 56.08 -24.80
C ASN A 842 -22.23 56.49 -23.63
N LYS A 843 -21.83 56.29 -22.36
CA LYS A 843 -22.58 56.77 -21.19
C LYS A 843 -22.61 58.31 -21.12
N VAL A 844 -21.46 58.97 -21.27
CA VAL A 844 -21.35 60.44 -21.29
C VAL A 844 -22.22 61.03 -22.42
N ARG A 845 -22.10 60.49 -23.64
CA ARG A 845 -22.91 60.91 -24.80
C ARG A 845 -24.41 60.69 -24.56
N PHE A 846 -24.79 59.59 -23.90
CA PHE A 846 -26.19 59.30 -23.60
C PHE A 846 -26.77 60.25 -22.55
N ILE A 847 -26.07 60.45 -21.42
CA ILE A 847 -26.54 61.33 -20.34
C ILE A 847 -26.63 62.78 -20.82
N LEU A 848 -25.62 63.27 -21.57
CA LEU A 848 -25.69 64.60 -22.20
C LEU A 848 -26.89 64.71 -23.16
N GLY A 849 -27.13 63.69 -24.00
CA GLY A 849 -28.29 63.65 -24.89
C GLY A 849 -29.63 63.66 -24.15
N VAL A 850 -29.73 63.05 -22.96
CA VAL A 850 -30.95 63.10 -22.13
C VAL A 850 -31.10 64.45 -21.42
N VAL A 851 -30.02 64.99 -20.85
CA VAL A 851 -30.02 66.30 -20.16
C VAL A 851 -30.34 67.46 -21.13
N ASN A 852 -29.83 67.40 -22.37
CA ASN A 852 -30.14 68.36 -23.43
C ASN A 852 -31.55 68.18 -24.04
N GLY A 853 -32.30 67.14 -23.64
CA GLY A 853 -33.63 66.82 -24.20
C GLY A 853 -33.60 66.18 -25.59
N GLU A 854 -32.42 65.84 -26.14
CA GLU A 854 -32.26 65.21 -27.44
C GLU A 854 -32.66 63.72 -27.45
N ILE A 855 -32.67 63.05 -26.29
CA ILE A 855 -33.02 61.63 -26.11
C ILE A 855 -34.14 61.55 -25.06
N ILE A 856 -35.36 61.26 -25.52
CA ILE A 856 -36.53 61.14 -24.64
C ILE A 856 -36.77 59.66 -24.32
N VAL A 857 -36.41 59.27 -23.10
CA VAL A 857 -36.54 57.90 -22.58
C VAL A 857 -37.93 57.63 -21.99
N SER A 858 -38.63 58.68 -21.52
CA SER A 858 -39.95 58.57 -20.91
C SER A 858 -41.07 58.36 -21.94
N ASN A 859 -42.04 57.50 -21.60
CA ASN A 859 -43.27 57.26 -22.36
C ASN A 859 -43.08 56.86 -23.86
N ARG A 860 -41.99 56.15 -24.18
CA ARG A 860 -41.68 55.66 -25.55
C ARG A 860 -41.57 54.13 -25.60
N LYS A 861 -41.81 53.51 -26.76
CA LYS A 861 -41.72 52.05 -26.87
C LYS A 861 -40.26 51.61 -26.91
N LYS A 862 -39.95 50.49 -26.24
CA LYS A 862 -38.61 49.89 -26.19
C LYS A 862 -37.96 49.71 -27.59
N ALA A 863 -38.74 49.32 -28.59
CA ALA A 863 -38.28 49.17 -29.98
C ALA A 863 -37.85 50.50 -30.64
N GLU A 864 -38.57 51.59 -30.37
CA GLU A 864 -38.33 52.92 -30.96
C GLU A 864 -37.02 53.52 -30.41
N LEU A 865 -36.76 53.34 -29.11
CA LEU A 865 -35.50 53.70 -28.45
C LEU A 865 -34.28 52.94 -29.00
N LEU A 866 -34.41 51.64 -29.31
CA LEU A 866 -33.31 50.87 -29.89
C LEU A 866 -32.94 51.35 -31.31
N ILE A 867 -33.94 51.76 -32.11
CA ILE A 867 -33.71 52.35 -33.44
C ILE A 867 -33.00 53.71 -33.29
N GLU A 868 -33.45 54.57 -32.37
CA GLU A 868 -32.82 55.87 -32.10
C GLU A 868 -31.36 55.73 -31.64
N LEU A 869 -31.06 54.84 -30.69
CA LEU A 869 -29.69 54.62 -30.22
C LEU A 869 -28.76 54.13 -31.35
N LYS A 870 -29.26 53.22 -32.19
CA LYS A 870 -28.56 52.73 -33.39
C LYS A 870 -28.33 53.85 -34.41
N GLN A 871 -29.33 54.72 -34.65
CA GLN A 871 -29.23 55.86 -35.57
C GLN A 871 -28.27 56.95 -35.06
N LYS A 872 -28.23 57.21 -33.74
CA LYS A 872 -27.30 58.16 -33.12
C LYS A 872 -25.87 57.61 -32.95
N GLY A 873 -25.58 56.41 -33.45
CA GLY A 873 -24.23 55.83 -33.41
C GLY A 873 -23.73 55.55 -32.00
N PHE A 874 -24.60 55.04 -31.12
CA PHE A 874 -24.17 54.40 -29.87
C PHE A 874 -23.70 52.97 -30.18
N THR A 875 -22.65 52.50 -29.52
CA THR A 875 -22.12 51.16 -29.82
C THR A 875 -22.99 50.06 -29.16
N PRO A 876 -23.49 49.07 -29.91
CA PRO A 876 -24.17 47.91 -29.32
C PRO A 876 -23.15 47.00 -28.62
N MET A 877 -23.14 47.01 -27.29
CA MET A 877 -22.32 46.13 -26.47
C MET A 877 -22.99 44.76 -26.31
N ARG A 878 -22.92 43.97 -27.39
CA ARG A 878 -23.30 42.56 -27.36
C ARG A 878 -22.57 41.83 -26.23
N LYS A 879 -23.33 41.24 -25.30
CA LYS A 879 -22.81 40.14 -24.46
C LYS A 879 -22.35 39.05 -25.42
N GLY A 880 -21.06 38.77 -25.40
CA GLY A 880 -20.39 38.08 -26.51
C GLY A 880 -20.86 36.64 -26.64
N LYS A 881 -21.09 36.18 -27.88
CA LYS A 881 -21.11 34.74 -28.17
C LYS A 881 -19.69 34.14 -28.22
N SER A 882 -18.88 34.47 -27.22
CA SER A 882 -18.13 33.41 -26.55
C SER A 882 -19.15 32.39 -26.02
N ALA A 883 -18.74 31.13 -25.86
CA ALA A 883 -19.33 30.38 -24.76
C ALA A 883 -18.89 31.12 -23.49
N GLU A 884 -19.81 31.79 -22.81
CA GLU A 884 -19.62 32.15 -21.41
C GLU A 884 -19.83 30.87 -20.59
N PRO A 885 -18.78 30.16 -20.12
CA PRO A 885 -18.90 29.62 -18.79
C PRO A 885 -19.21 30.81 -17.87
N GLN A 886 -20.02 30.64 -16.84
CA GLN A 886 -20.18 31.67 -15.81
C GLN A 886 -18.84 31.80 -15.06
N VAL A 887 -17.97 32.70 -15.54
CA VAL A 887 -16.63 32.91 -14.99
C VAL A 887 -16.79 33.39 -13.55
N ALA A 888 -16.21 32.64 -12.63
CA ALA A 888 -16.42 32.85 -11.22
C ALA A 888 -15.86 34.21 -10.76
N GLY A 889 -16.67 35.00 -10.06
CA GLY A 889 -16.21 36.13 -9.26
C GLY A 889 -16.63 37.54 -9.71
N ALA A 890 -17.46 37.69 -10.75
CA ALA A 890 -17.90 39.00 -11.24
C ALA A 890 -19.44 39.13 -11.36
N ASN A 891 -20.12 39.26 -10.21
CA ASN A 891 -21.28 40.14 -9.96
C ASN A 891 -21.66 40.04 -8.46
N ASP A 892 -22.55 40.93 -7.97
CA ASP A 892 -22.78 41.17 -6.54
C ASP A 892 -23.54 40.06 -5.79
N ASP A 893 -22.88 39.43 -4.81
CA ASP A 893 -23.53 38.70 -3.71
C ASP A 893 -24.07 39.71 -2.68
N ASN A 894 -25.20 40.37 -2.96
CA ASN A 894 -25.90 41.18 -1.95
C ASN A 894 -27.44 41.23 -2.13
N SER A 895 -28.04 40.09 -2.45
CA SER A 895 -29.50 39.90 -2.43
C SER A 895 -29.87 38.45 -2.08
N GLU A 896 -29.85 38.09 -0.80
CA GLU A 896 -30.44 36.83 -0.33
C GLU A 896 -31.98 36.92 -0.33
N GLY A 897 -32.65 35.88 -0.87
CA GLY A 897 -34.02 35.55 -0.50
C GLY A 897 -35.16 36.09 -1.39
N GLN A 898 -35.35 35.49 -2.56
CA GLN A 898 -36.70 35.25 -3.11
C GLN A 898 -36.71 33.98 -3.97
N GLU A 899 -37.84 33.27 -3.96
CA GLU A 899 -38.01 31.95 -4.59
C GLU A 899 -38.49 32.08 -6.05
N ASP A 900 -38.20 31.07 -6.89
CA ASP A 900 -38.52 31.07 -8.32
C ASP A 900 -40.04 31.00 -8.60
N GLU A 901 -40.72 32.14 -8.78
CA GLU A 901 -41.99 32.18 -9.49
C GLU A 901 -41.79 32.18 -11.02
N GLN A 902 -42.70 31.50 -11.74
CA GLN A 902 -42.58 31.27 -13.18
C GLN A 902 -42.96 32.50 -14.03
N GLU A 903 -42.03 33.42 -14.26
CA GLU A 903 -42.24 34.45 -15.29
C GLU A 903 -42.34 33.85 -16.70
N THR A 904 -43.37 34.28 -17.43
CA THR A 904 -43.67 33.74 -18.77
C THR A 904 -42.72 34.28 -19.83
N VAL A 905 -42.27 33.41 -20.76
CA VAL A 905 -41.30 33.76 -21.81
C VAL A 905 -41.91 34.71 -22.84
N SER A 906 -41.82 36.01 -22.56
CA SER A 906 -42.04 37.06 -23.54
C SER A 906 -40.90 37.05 -24.57
N ARG A 907 -41.24 37.09 -25.87
CA ARG A 907 -40.22 37.05 -26.93
C ARG A 907 -39.33 38.29 -26.87
N PRO A 908 -38.00 38.17 -26.98
CA PRO A 908 -37.13 39.34 -27.04
C PRO A 908 -37.47 40.18 -28.27
N VAL A 909 -37.67 41.48 -28.05
CA VAL A 909 -37.99 42.44 -29.12
C VAL A 909 -36.71 42.74 -29.90
N SER A 910 -36.46 41.95 -30.95
CA SER A 910 -35.35 42.15 -31.89
C SER A 910 -35.82 42.98 -33.09
N VAL A 911 -35.11 44.07 -33.38
CA VAL A 911 -35.37 44.92 -34.55
C VAL A 911 -34.04 45.19 -35.26
N GLU A 912 -33.99 44.96 -36.57
CA GLU A 912 -32.82 45.18 -37.44
C GLU A 912 -31.46 44.69 -36.88
N GLY A 913 -31.42 43.47 -36.31
CA GLY A 913 -30.19 42.82 -35.85
C GLY A 913 -29.60 43.35 -34.53
N ALA A 914 -30.29 44.28 -33.86
CA ALA A 914 -30.01 44.69 -32.48
C ALA A 914 -31.04 44.08 -31.52
N THR A 915 -30.61 43.79 -30.30
CA THR A 915 -31.45 43.31 -29.19
C THR A 915 -31.45 44.32 -28.05
N TRP A 916 -32.46 44.24 -27.17
CA TRP A 916 -32.54 45.11 -25.98
C TRP A 916 -31.32 44.97 -25.07
N GLY A 917 -30.73 43.77 -24.97
CA GLY A 917 -29.53 43.50 -24.18
C GLY A 917 -28.28 44.23 -24.66
N ASP A 918 -28.20 44.57 -25.95
CA ASP A 918 -27.00 45.21 -26.55
C ASP A 918 -26.83 46.68 -26.11
N TYR A 919 -27.88 47.31 -25.57
CA TYR A 919 -27.87 48.69 -25.06
C TYR A 919 -28.25 48.77 -23.57
N GLU A 920 -28.31 47.63 -22.89
CA GLU A 920 -28.67 47.52 -21.47
C GLU A 920 -27.78 48.40 -20.57
N TYR A 921 -26.51 48.57 -20.92
CA TYR A 921 -25.53 49.40 -20.19
C TYR A 921 -25.81 50.92 -20.21
N LEU A 922 -26.72 51.38 -21.09
CA LEU A 922 -27.24 52.76 -21.12
C LEU A 922 -28.66 52.82 -20.56
N LEU A 923 -29.49 51.82 -20.90
CA LEU A 923 -30.92 51.78 -20.58
C LEU A 923 -31.22 51.33 -19.13
N SER A 924 -30.21 50.84 -18.40
CA SER A 924 -30.27 50.53 -16.96
C SER A 924 -29.76 51.66 -16.04
N LEU A 925 -29.31 52.79 -16.60
CA LEU A 925 -28.87 53.93 -15.81
C LEU A 925 -30.02 54.49 -14.96
N SER A 926 -29.76 54.74 -13.68
CA SER A 926 -30.78 55.25 -12.76
C SER A 926 -31.08 56.72 -13.05
N ILE A 927 -32.32 57.15 -12.80
CA ILE A 927 -32.74 58.54 -13.05
C ILE A 927 -31.88 59.54 -12.26
N GLY A 928 -31.38 59.15 -11.07
CA GLY A 928 -30.44 59.96 -10.28
C GLY A 928 -29.05 60.15 -10.90
N THR A 929 -28.66 59.33 -11.88
CA THR A 929 -27.40 59.50 -12.64
C THR A 929 -27.54 60.38 -13.89
N LEU A 930 -28.73 60.95 -14.13
CA LEU A 930 -29.00 61.85 -15.26
C LEU A 930 -28.72 63.32 -14.90
N THR A 931 -27.53 63.60 -14.33
CA THR A 931 -27.13 64.94 -13.87
C THR A 931 -25.80 65.38 -14.47
N LEU A 932 -25.57 66.70 -14.58
CA LEU A 932 -24.28 67.25 -15.05
C LEU A 932 -23.10 66.86 -14.13
N GLU A 933 -23.35 66.72 -12.83
CA GLU A 933 -22.36 66.19 -11.86
C GLU A 933 -21.99 64.74 -12.17
N SER A 934 -22.96 63.91 -12.59
CA SER A 934 -22.71 62.54 -13.02
C SER A 934 -21.92 62.48 -14.33
N VAL A 935 -22.15 63.43 -15.25
CA VAL A 935 -21.34 63.58 -16.47
C VAL A 935 -19.89 63.94 -16.12
N GLN A 936 -19.66 64.92 -15.25
CA GLN A 936 -18.30 65.28 -14.83
C GLN A 936 -17.59 64.09 -14.19
N LYS A 937 -18.23 63.38 -13.26
CA LYS A 937 -17.66 62.18 -12.63
C LYS A 937 -17.29 61.09 -13.66
N LEU A 938 -18.11 60.89 -14.69
CA LEU A 938 -17.82 59.92 -15.76
C LEU A 938 -16.72 60.40 -16.72
N LEU A 939 -16.52 61.71 -16.88
CA LEU A 939 -15.38 62.29 -17.61
C LEU A 939 -14.09 62.14 -16.81
N ASP A 940 -14.13 62.34 -15.49
CA ASP A 940 -13.00 62.13 -14.59
C ASP A 940 -12.59 60.63 -14.57
N GLU A 941 -13.57 59.72 -14.45
CA GLU A 941 -13.37 58.26 -14.55
C GLU A 941 -12.81 57.86 -15.93
N LYS A 942 -13.30 58.47 -17.01
CA LYS A 942 -12.77 58.25 -18.37
C LYS A 942 -11.30 58.68 -18.46
N ALA A 943 -10.96 59.88 -17.99
CA ALA A 943 -9.59 60.39 -18.02
C ALA A 943 -8.62 59.54 -17.18
N GLU A 944 -9.07 58.99 -16.04
CA GLU A 944 -8.29 58.02 -15.25
C GLU A 944 -8.03 56.74 -16.04
N LYS A 945 -9.04 56.20 -16.74
CA LYS A 945 -8.92 54.98 -17.55
C LYS A 945 -8.13 55.18 -18.86
N GLU A 946 -8.19 56.36 -19.47
CA GLU A 946 -7.35 56.71 -20.63
C GLU A 946 -5.87 56.74 -20.23
N LYS A 947 -5.55 57.36 -19.08
CA LYS A 947 -4.21 57.36 -18.51
C LYS A 947 -3.72 55.95 -18.12
N GLU A 948 -4.58 55.11 -17.56
CA GLU A 948 -4.24 53.70 -17.26
C GLU A 948 -3.92 52.92 -18.55
N TYR A 949 -4.69 53.13 -19.61
CA TYR A 949 -4.47 52.54 -20.93
C TYR A 949 -3.15 52.99 -21.57
N GLU A 950 -2.85 54.29 -21.57
CA GLU A 950 -1.57 54.84 -22.07
C GLU A 950 -0.36 54.25 -21.33
N ILE A 951 -0.41 54.19 -19.99
CA ILE A 951 0.64 53.62 -19.16
C ILE A 951 0.83 52.13 -19.48
N LEU A 952 -0.26 51.36 -19.58
CA LEU A 952 -0.18 49.93 -19.89
C LEU A 952 0.30 49.67 -21.32
N MET A 953 -0.11 50.49 -22.29
CA MET A 953 0.36 50.42 -23.67
C MET A 953 1.88 50.64 -23.73
N GLY A 954 2.39 51.67 -23.06
CA GLY A 954 3.82 51.98 -22.99
C GLY A 954 4.66 51.01 -22.16
N THR A 955 4.08 50.31 -21.18
CA THR A 955 4.82 49.37 -20.31
C THR A 955 5.22 48.09 -21.06
N PRO A 956 6.51 47.74 -21.17
CA PRO A 956 6.92 46.52 -21.88
C PRO A 956 6.60 45.25 -21.08
N THR A 957 6.34 44.14 -21.77
CA THR A 957 5.86 42.87 -21.17
C THR A 957 6.77 42.35 -20.04
N LYS A 958 8.10 42.43 -20.20
CA LYS A 958 9.07 42.05 -19.16
C LYS A 958 8.86 42.81 -17.83
N SER A 959 8.50 44.10 -17.89
CA SER A 959 8.27 44.93 -16.69
C SER A 959 7.00 44.58 -15.93
N LEU A 960 5.99 43.99 -16.59
CA LEU A 960 4.81 43.46 -15.91
C LEU A 960 5.20 42.26 -15.03
N TRP A 961 6.06 41.36 -15.52
CA TRP A 961 6.54 40.24 -14.72
C TRP A 961 7.47 40.69 -13.58
N LEU A 962 8.39 41.63 -13.83
CA LEU A 962 9.23 42.20 -12.77
C LEU A 962 8.38 42.78 -11.62
N LYS A 963 7.32 43.53 -11.94
CA LYS A 963 6.39 44.05 -10.93
C LYS A 963 5.69 42.93 -10.14
N ASP A 964 5.13 41.93 -10.83
CA ASP A 964 4.48 40.78 -10.18
C ASP A 964 5.45 40.03 -9.23
N LEU A 965 6.74 39.93 -9.58
CA LEU A 965 7.78 39.33 -8.74
C LEU A 965 8.14 40.21 -7.52
N ASP A 966 8.22 41.52 -7.68
CA ASP A 966 8.53 42.47 -6.61
C ASP A 966 7.37 42.53 -5.57
N ASP A 967 6.12 42.58 -6.03
CA ASP A 967 4.94 42.53 -5.17
C ASP A 967 4.82 41.17 -4.45
N PHE A 968 5.25 40.06 -5.07
CA PHE A 968 5.30 38.74 -4.45
C PHE A 968 6.43 38.59 -3.42
N GLU A 969 7.64 39.06 -3.72
CA GLU A 969 8.78 39.02 -2.78
C GLU A 969 8.48 39.84 -1.51
N LYS A 970 7.93 41.04 -1.68
CA LYS A 970 7.43 41.87 -0.58
C LYS A 970 6.36 41.17 0.26
N LYS A 971 5.50 40.35 -0.35
CA LYS A 971 4.48 39.56 0.37
C LYS A 971 5.06 38.33 1.07
N LEU A 972 6.19 37.80 0.59
CA LEU A 972 6.97 36.79 1.31
C LEU A 972 7.65 37.39 2.55
N ASP A 973 8.24 38.59 2.44
CA ASP A 973 8.80 39.34 3.58
C ASP A 973 7.74 39.62 4.67
N GLU A 974 6.51 39.94 4.26
CA GLU A 974 5.36 40.13 5.16
C GLU A 974 4.88 38.85 5.87
N LEU A 975 5.20 37.65 5.36
CA LEU A 975 4.95 36.37 6.05
C LEU A 975 6.12 36.02 6.97
N ASP A 976 7.34 36.02 6.43
CA ASP A 976 8.56 35.68 7.17
C ASP A 976 8.70 36.56 8.44
N SER A 977 8.34 37.85 8.34
CA SER A 977 8.32 38.77 9.49
C SER A 977 7.30 38.39 10.57
N LYS A 978 6.08 37.98 10.20
CA LYS A 978 5.01 37.60 11.14
C LYS A 978 5.33 36.30 11.86
N GLU A 979 5.85 35.32 11.13
CA GLU A 979 6.28 34.04 11.70
C GLU A 979 7.47 34.23 12.65
N ALA A 980 8.44 35.07 12.29
CA ALA A 980 9.55 35.42 13.18
C ALA A 980 9.10 36.15 14.46
N GLU A 981 8.03 36.96 14.40
CA GLU A 981 7.42 37.51 15.61
C GLU A 981 6.73 36.45 16.47
N ASP A 982 5.99 35.52 15.87
CA ASP A 982 5.23 34.50 16.61
C ASP A 982 6.15 33.45 17.25
N ASP A 983 7.27 33.10 16.62
CA ASP A 983 8.33 32.29 17.24
C ASP A 983 9.07 33.03 18.36
N ARG A 984 9.25 34.36 18.26
CA ARG A 984 9.72 35.18 19.41
C ARG A 984 8.70 35.18 20.55
N LYS A 985 7.39 35.24 20.24
CA LYS A 985 6.32 35.14 21.25
C LYS A 985 6.35 33.75 21.93
N ARG A 986 6.38 32.65 21.16
CA ARG A 986 6.48 31.25 21.65
C ARG A 986 7.70 31.04 22.56
N SER A 987 8.90 31.36 22.08
CA SER A 987 10.15 31.19 22.84
C SER A 987 10.19 32.04 24.13
N SER A 988 9.61 33.25 24.12
CA SER A 988 9.48 34.08 25.33
C SER A 988 8.52 33.53 26.39
N GLN A 989 7.59 32.64 26.01
CA GLN A 989 6.72 31.94 26.95
C GLN A 989 7.35 30.64 27.48
N ALA A 990 8.13 29.94 26.64
CA ALA A 990 8.89 28.77 27.06
C ALA A 990 9.95 29.12 28.14
N SER A 991 10.76 30.17 27.90
CA SER A 991 11.80 30.61 28.85
C SER A 991 11.25 31.08 30.20
N LYS A 992 10.04 31.64 30.23
CA LYS A 992 9.32 31.98 31.48
C LYS A 992 8.85 30.76 32.30
N LYS A 993 8.75 29.57 31.71
CA LYS A 993 8.44 28.33 32.45
C LYS A 993 9.70 27.70 33.06
N THR A 994 10.81 27.64 32.33
CA THR A 994 12.07 27.06 32.84
C THR A 994 12.69 27.88 33.99
N ALA A 995 12.51 29.20 34.00
CA ALA A 995 13.00 30.08 35.07
C ALA A 995 12.48 29.72 36.49
N ASN A 996 11.31 29.07 36.61
CA ASN A 996 10.75 28.61 37.89
C ASN A 996 11.23 27.21 38.32
N GLY A 997 12.07 26.53 37.54
CA GLY A 997 12.50 25.15 37.80
C GLY A 997 13.65 24.99 38.80
N PHE A 998 14.49 26.02 39.00
CA PHE A 998 15.74 25.90 39.77
C PHE A 998 15.93 27.05 40.76
N ALA A 999 15.38 26.88 41.97
CA ALA A 999 15.72 27.68 43.15
C ALA A 999 16.06 26.74 44.33
N ALA A 1000 17.34 26.63 44.67
CA ALA A 1000 17.80 25.74 45.74
C ALA A 1000 17.40 26.27 47.14
N LYS A 1001 16.97 25.38 48.03
CA LYS A 1001 16.61 25.73 49.42
C LYS A 1001 17.86 25.92 50.30
N PRO A 1002 18.07 27.08 50.94
CA PRO A 1002 19.02 27.20 52.06
C PRO A 1002 18.43 26.63 53.36
N ALA A 1003 19.28 26.37 54.36
CA ALA A 1003 18.94 25.58 55.55
C ALA A 1003 18.20 26.36 56.67
N LYS A 1004 17.41 25.64 57.49
CA LYS A 1004 16.65 26.16 58.65
C LYS A 1004 17.55 26.47 59.86
N LYS A 1005 17.28 27.57 60.59
CA LYS A 1005 17.63 27.80 62.02
C LYS A 1005 16.53 28.66 62.71
N PRO A 1006 16.49 28.80 64.07
CA PRO A 1006 15.20 28.75 64.81
C PRO A 1006 14.40 30.07 64.96
N PRO A 1007 13.14 30.01 65.48
CA PRO A 1007 12.12 31.05 65.26
C PRO A 1007 11.74 31.94 66.48
N GLN A 1008 10.82 32.89 66.20
CA GLN A 1008 10.03 33.77 67.09
C GLN A 1008 10.65 35.13 67.49
N PRO A 1009 9.83 36.16 67.84
CA PRO A 1009 8.36 36.20 67.95
C PRO A 1009 7.64 37.22 67.02
N ARG A 1010 6.30 37.15 67.00
CA ARG A 1010 5.40 38.11 66.31
C ARG A 1010 5.21 39.41 67.10
N LYS A 1011 4.88 40.52 66.42
CA LYS A 1011 3.99 41.57 66.96
C LYS A 1011 3.20 42.29 65.85
N ASN A 1012 2.04 42.85 66.21
CA ASN A 1012 1.08 43.50 65.30
C ASN A 1012 1.21 45.03 65.32
N THR A 1013 0.98 45.68 64.16
CA THR A 1013 0.07 46.83 63.90
C THR A 1013 0.22 47.20 62.42
N LYS A 1014 -0.80 47.36 61.55
CA LYS A 1014 -2.19 47.87 61.62
C LYS A 1014 -2.27 49.41 61.59
N LYS A 1015 -3.13 49.94 60.70
CA LYS A 1015 -3.45 51.36 60.39
C LYS A 1015 -2.40 52.10 59.53
N ASN A 1016 -2.76 53.11 58.72
CA ASN A 1016 -3.98 53.41 57.93
C ASN A 1016 -3.73 54.71 57.10
N LYS A 1017 -4.73 55.12 56.30
CA LYS A 1017 -4.93 56.46 55.71
C LYS A 1017 -4.15 56.80 54.44
N ASP A 1018 -4.65 57.64 53.51
CA ASP A 1018 -6.02 58.03 53.06
C ASP A 1018 -5.82 58.94 51.80
N VAL A 1019 -6.90 59.53 51.24
CA VAL A 1019 -6.92 60.76 50.41
C VAL A 1019 -6.75 60.60 48.88
N GLU A 1020 -7.84 60.12 48.27
CA GLU A 1020 -8.56 60.67 47.08
C GLU A 1020 -8.84 62.20 47.16
N PRO A 1021 -9.46 62.88 46.15
CA PRO A 1021 -9.64 62.62 44.69
C PRO A 1021 -9.48 63.94 43.83
N GLU A 1022 -10.47 64.24 42.96
CA GLU A 1022 -10.70 65.42 42.09
C GLU A 1022 -9.87 65.50 40.78
N ASN A 1023 -10.38 65.96 39.61
CA ASN A 1023 -11.74 66.20 39.04
C ASN A 1023 -11.56 66.33 37.48
N ASP A 1024 -12.54 66.48 36.56
CA ASP A 1024 -13.99 66.81 36.60
C ASP A 1024 -14.76 66.19 35.38
N ASN A 1025 -16.06 66.53 35.25
CA ASN A 1025 -16.99 66.58 34.08
C ASN A 1025 -16.44 66.41 32.64
N SER A 1026 -17.15 65.78 31.69
CA SER A 1026 -18.53 65.19 31.64
C SER A 1026 -18.65 64.26 30.39
N SER A 1027 -19.79 63.71 29.90
CA SER A 1027 -21.22 63.96 30.14
C SER A 1027 -22.17 62.74 30.00
N MET A 1028 -22.84 62.56 28.85
CA MET A 1028 -24.24 62.09 28.70
C MET A 1028 -24.45 61.41 27.33
N GLU A 1029 -25.42 60.53 27.05
CA GLU A 1029 -26.46 59.78 27.80
C GLU A 1029 -26.79 58.51 26.94
N VAL A 1030 -27.20 57.31 27.38
CA VAL A 1030 -27.83 56.73 28.59
C VAL A 1030 -29.36 56.47 28.45
N GLU A 1031 -29.82 55.41 29.16
CA GLU A 1031 -31.18 54.83 29.36
C GLU A 1031 -31.45 53.51 28.61
N ASN A 1032 -31.94 52.42 29.23
CA ASN A 1032 -32.23 52.02 30.64
C ASN A 1032 -32.05 50.47 30.75
N ALA A 1033 -32.19 49.66 31.82
CA ALA A 1033 -32.81 49.62 33.16
C ALA A 1033 -31.97 48.68 34.10
N VAL A 1034 -32.03 48.57 35.45
CA VAL A 1034 -33.09 48.67 36.49
C VAL A 1034 -33.95 47.37 36.60
N GLU A 1035 -34.06 46.61 37.72
CA GLU A 1035 -33.53 46.77 39.10
C GLU A 1035 -33.48 45.48 40.01
N VAL A 1036 -32.73 45.57 41.14
CA VAL A 1036 -32.85 45.00 42.54
C VAL A 1036 -33.57 43.63 42.78
N VAL A 1037 -32.97 42.52 43.28
CA VAL A 1037 -32.21 42.18 44.54
C VAL A 1037 -33.04 41.80 45.82
N LYS A 1038 -33.12 40.47 46.12
CA LYS A 1038 -33.16 39.77 47.47
C LYS A 1038 -34.43 39.90 48.40
N PRO A 1039 -34.55 39.18 49.57
CA PRO A 1039 -33.75 38.08 50.22
C PRO A 1039 -34.55 36.87 50.87
N LYS A 1040 -33.79 35.91 51.47
CA LYS A 1040 -34.16 34.83 52.47
C LYS A 1040 -34.77 33.51 51.95
N GLY A 1041 -34.44 32.29 52.44
CA GLY A 1041 -33.25 31.79 53.18
C GLY A 1041 -33.47 30.77 54.33
N ARG A 1042 -32.99 29.51 54.21
CA ARG A 1042 -32.63 28.52 55.30
C ARG A 1042 -31.93 27.26 54.71
N VAL A 1043 -30.75 26.83 55.21
CA VAL A 1043 -30.46 25.67 56.13
C VAL A 1043 -30.78 24.28 55.55
N GLY A 1044 -29.91 23.23 55.53
CA GLY A 1044 -28.51 22.99 56.00
C GLY A 1044 -27.90 21.78 55.22
N SER A 1045 -26.75 21.14 55.52
CA SER A 1045 -25.93 21.04 56.76
C SER A 1045 -24.47 20.55 56.49
N LYS A 1046 -23.60 20.76 57.50
CA LYS A 1046 -22.31 20.12 57.95
C LYS A 1046 -21.80 18.83 57.26
N ASN A 1047 -20.50 18.45 57.21
CA ASN A 1047 -19.20 18.88 57.84
C ASN A 1047 -18.04 18.48 56.87
N THR A 1048 -16.94 19.23 56.61
CA THR A 1048 -15.66 19.37 57.37
C THR A 1048 -14.97 18.05 57.79
N GLN A 1049 -13.62 17.85 57.75
CA GLN A 1049 -12.46 18.77 57.58
C GLN A 1049 -11.14 18.00 57.28
N LYS A 1050 -10.15 18.61 56.57
CA LYS A 1050 -8.67 18.66 56.87
C LYS A 1050 -7.76 18.86 55.63
N LYS A 1051 -6.56 19.44 55.84
CA LYS A 1051 -5.43 19.51 54.89
C LYS A 1051 -4.10 19.81 55.64
N ALA A 1052 -2.96 19.61 54.95
CA ALA A 1052 -1.57 19.96 55.31
C ALA A 1052 -0.78 19.03 56.28
N GLY A 1053 0.50 18.80 55.95
CA GLY A 1053 1.50 18.11 56.78
C GLY A 1053 2.56 17.33 55.96
N ASP A 1054 3.69 17.98 55.60
CA ASP A 1054 4.91 17.33 55.08
C ASP A 1054 5.95 17.15 56.21
N GLU A 1055 6.60 15.99 56.29
CA GLU A 1055 8.07 15.83 56.12
C GLU A 1055 8.41 14.32 56.07
N SER A 1056 9.67 13.97 55.80
CA SER A 1056 10.09 12.65 55.27
C SER A 1056 10.62 11.66 56.31
N ASP A 1057 10.45 10.36 56.05
CA ASP A 1057 11.41 9.30 56.42
C ASP A 1057 11.39 8.14 55.42
N ILE A 1058 12.54 7.50 55.18
CA ILE A 1058 12.70 6.37 54.24
C ILE A 1058 13.38 5.18 54.93
N PRO A 1059 12.64 4.11 55.26
CA PRO A 1059 13.22 2.80 55.58
C PRO A 1059 13.80 2.09 54.34
N SER A 1060 14.74 1.19 54.60
CA SER A 1060 15.65 0.57 53.61
C SER A 1060 15.00 -0.30 52.51
N LEU A 1061 15.75 -0.47 51.40
CA LEU A 1061 15.51 -1.40 50.27
C LEU A 1061 15.19 -2.86 50.64
N GLN A 1062 15.40 -3.28 51.89
CA GLN A 1062 15.45 -4.68 52.29
C GLN A 1062 14.06 -5.37 52.34
N GLU A 1063 12.97 -4.63 52.55
CA GLU A 1063 11.61 -5.21 52.57
C GLU A 1063 10.98 -5.39 51.18
N ARG A 1064 11.57 -4.84 50.12
CA ARG A 1064 11.12 -5.07 48.73
C ARG A 1064 11.92 -6.11 47.95
N LEU A 1065 13.03 -6.59 48.51
CA LEU A 1065 13.82 -7.70 47.95
C LEU A 1065 13.26 -9.09 48.31
N ALA A 1066 12.22 -9.16 49.15
CA ALA A 1066 11.63 -10.43 49.64
C ALA A 1066 10.66 -11.12 48.65
N ALA A 1067 10.44 -10.56 47.46
CA ALA A 1067 9.61 -11.17 46.41
C ALA A 1067 10.26 -10.96 45.03
N TYR A 1068 10.47 -12.07 44.30
CA TYR A 1068 11.08 -12.13 42.95
C TYR A 1068 12.56 -11.71 42.85
N ASN A 1069 13.45 -12.59 43.34
CA ASN A 1069 14.66 -13.11 42.67
C ASN A 1069 15.45 -14.00 43.68
N PHE A 1070 16.26 -15.01 43.31
CA PHE A 1070 16.71 -15.49 41.99
C PHE A 1070 17.02 -17.01 41.98
N GLU A 1071 17.27 -17.54 40.79
CA GLU A 1071 18.07 -18.73 40.39
C GLU A 1071 18.53 -19.80 41.41
N SER A 1072 18.48 -21.07 40.99
CA SER A 1072 19.71 -21.78 40.58
C SER A 1072 19.44 -23.06 39.74
N SER A 1073 20.52 -23.63 39.20
CA SER A 1073 20.55 -24.74 38.23
C SER A 1073 20.78 -26.14 38.82
N GLY A 1074 20.45 -27.19 38.07
CA GLY A 1074 21.41 -28.32 37.91
C GLY A 1074 20.92 -29.76 38.17
N GLU A 1075 20.67 -30.48 37.07
CA GLU A 1075 21.00 -31.89 36.80
C GLU A 1075 20.68 -33.08 37.77
N LYS A 1076 20.24 -34.18 37.11
CA LYS A 1076 20.52 -35.63 37.35
C LYS A 1076 19.65 -36.48 38.31
N SER A 1077 19.34 -37.69 37.81
CA SER A 1077 18.90 -38.95 38.48
C SER A 1077 17.70 -38.91 39.44
N GLY A 1078 16.76 -39.87 39.46
CA GLY A 1078 16.65 -41.14 38.73
C GLY A 1078 16.18 -42.28 39.65
N ALA A 1079 15.26 -43.12 39.16
CA ALA A 1079 14.74 -44.39 39.72
C ALA A 1079 13.61 -44.37 40.80
N MET A 1080 12.60 -45.21 40.50
CA MET A 1080 11.80 -46.13 41.34
C MET A 1080 10.92 -45.65 42.53
N GLU A 1081 9.70 -46.22 42.54
CA GLU A 1081 8.88 -46.66 43.71
C GLU A 1081 8.34 -45.58 44.70
N SER A 1082 7.18 -45.74 45.35
CA SER A 1082 6.02 -46.64 45.12
C SER A 1082 4.75 -46.07 45.82
N ASP A 1083 3.63 -46.79 45.64
CA ASP A 1083 2.47 -46.90 46.54
C ASP A 1083 1.46 -45.75 46.80
N GLU A 1084 0.19 -46.12 46.60
CA GLU A 1084 -1.04 -45.61 47.22
C GLU A 1084 -1.07 -45.95 48.74
N PRO A 1085 -1.96 -45.36 49.61
CA PRO A 1085 -3.41 -45.37 49.41
C PRO A 1085 -4.19 -44.16 50.01
N VAL A 1086 -5.50 -44.36 50.20
CA VAL A 1086 -6.54 -43.31 50.23
C VAL A 1086 -7.15 -43.11 51.67
N PRO A 1087 -8.46 -42.85 51.97
CA PRO A 1087 -8.84 -41.55 52.56
C PRO A 1087 -9.70 -41.56 53.86
N ALA A 1088 -10.08 -40.34 54.29
CA ALA A 1088 -11.46 -39.91 54.60
C ALA A 1088 -11.93 -39.72 56.07
N GLY A 1089 -12.60 -38.58 56.27
CA GLY A 1089 -13.66 -38.38 57.28
C GLY A 1089 -14.13 -36.91 57.31
N LYS A 1090 -15.28 -36.55 57.88
CA LYS A 1090 -16.68 -37.01 57.73
C LYS A 1090 -17.54 -36.11 58.65
N LYS A 1091 -18.43 -35.31 58.04
CA LYS A 1091 -19.83 -35.01 58.48
C LYS A 1091 -20.21 -34.10 59.68
N GLN A 1092 -21.39 -33.47 59.46
CA GLN A 1092 -22.45 -32.98 60.38
C GLN A 1092 -22.29 -31.57 61.00
N ILE A 1093 -23.25 -30.61 60.94
CA ILE A 1093 -24.75 -30.54 61.13
C ILE A 1093 -25.11 -30.27 62.61
N ASN A 1094 -26.01 -29.35 63.03
CA ASN A 1094 -26.79 -28.23 62.42
C ASN A 1094 -27.45 -27.39 63.56
N GLU A 1095 -28.32 -26.42 63.21
CA GLU A 1095 -29.46 -25.88 64.02
C GLU A 1095 -29.14 -24.78 65.07
N ARG A 1096 -30.01 -23.78 65.38
CA ARG A 1096 -31.31 -23.28 64.85
C ARG A 1096 -31.40 -21.78 65.25
N GLY A 1097 -31.96 -20.83 64.47
CA GLY A 1097 -33.40 -20.54 64.31
C GLY A 1097 -33.71 -19.09 64.79
N ASP A 1098 -34.84 -18.42 64.52
CA ASP A 1098 -35.95 -18.69 63.57
C ASP A 1098 -36.81 -17.41 63.34
N ALA A 1099 -37.76 -17.48 62.40
CA ALA A 1099 -38.98 -16.68 62.19
C ALA A 1099 -38.91 -15.20 61.71
N LYS A 1100 -39.98 -14.60 61.15
CA LYS A 1100 -40.85 -14.92 59.96
C LYS A 1100 -42.09 -13.99 59.87
N LYS A 1101 -42.39 -13.45 58.67
CA LYS A 1101 -43.72 -13.17 58.05
C LYS A 1101 -43.47 -12.55 56.64
N MET A 1102 -44.13 -12.93 55.55
CA MET A 1102 -45.51 -12.63 55.09
C MET A 1102 -45.80 -11.12 54.91
N SER A 1103 -46.45 -10.64 53.84
CA SER A 1103 -46.92 -11.26 52.58
C SER A 1103 -47.40 -10.18 51.59
N SER A 1104 -48.08 -10.59 50.49
CA SER A 1104 -49.10 -9.83 49.74
C SER A 1104 -48.71 -8.53 49.02
N THR A 1105 -48.56 -8.66 47.70
CA THR A 1105 -49.32 -7.95 46.66
C THR A 1105 -50.21 -6.77 47.08
N ILE A 1106 -49.92 -5.59 46.51
CA ILE A 1106 -50.87 -4.53 46.08
C ILE A 1106 -50.10 -3.72 45.00
N VAL A 1107 -50.51 -3.63 43.72
CA VAL A 1107 -51.74 -3.02 43.12
C VAL A 1107 -51.61 -1.49 43.02
N LEU A 1108 -51.90 -0.80 41.90
CA LEU A 1108 -51.86 -1.13 40.45
C LEU A 1108 -52.21 0.16 39.65
N GLY A 1109 -51.77 0.26 38.40
CA GLY A 1109 -52.32 1.19 37.39
C GLY A 1109 -51.85 2.65 37.45
N SER A 1110 -51.89 3.41 36.35
CA SER A 1110 -52.20 3.07 34.95
C SER A 1110 -51.63 4.18 34.02
N ASP A 1111 -51.51 4.07 32.69
CA ASP A 1111 -51.95 3.09 31.69
C ASP A 1111 -50.81 2.76 30.68
N SER A 1112 -51.06 1.90 29.69
CA SER A 1112 -50.15 1.51 28.60
C SER A 1112 -50.62 2.04 27.23
N ASP A 1113 -50.01 1.50 26.14
CA ASP A 1113 -50.44 1.52 24.72
C ASP A 1113 -49.95 2.73 23.89
N ASN A 1114 -49.51 2.60 22.62
CA ASN A 1114 -49.24 1.40 21.79
C ASN A 1114 -48.17 1.70 20.70
N GLU A 1115 -47.77 0.68 19.92
CA GLU A 1115 -47.01 0.79 18.67
C GLU A 1115 -47.88 1.35 17.51
N ASP A 1116 -47.24 1.86 16.44
CA ASP A 1116 -47.71 2.22 15.07
C ASP A 1116 -49.15 2.82 14.91
N ASP A 1117 -49.36 3.98 14.26
CA ASP A 1117 -48.98 4.25 12.87
C ASP A 1117 -49.11 5.77 12.48
N ASP A 1118 -48.66 6.10 11.26
CA ASP A 1118 -49.07 7.22 10.36
C ASP A 1118 -48.97 8.75 10.72
N ASN A 1119 -48.03 9.41 10.01
CA ASN A 1119 -48.26 10.50 9.02
C ASN A 1119 -48.40 12.02 9.38
N PHE A 1120 -48.05 12.86 8.39
CA PHE A 1120 -48.49 14.25 8.17
C PHE A 1120 -50.00 14.26 7.74
N GLU A 1121 -50.79 15.34 7.71
CA GLU A 1121 -50.52 16.79 7.66
C GLU A 1121 -51.66 17.64 8.29
N VAL A 1122 -51.34 18.91 8.59
CA VAL A 1122 -52.17 20.11 8.92
C VAL A 1122 -53.67 20.06 8.49
N GLN A 1123 -54.68 20.40 9.33
CA GLN A 1123 -55.07 21.80 9.68
C GLN A 1123 -56.11 21.97 10.84
N GLN A 1124 -56.06 23.15 11.50
CA GLN A 1124 -56.93 23.74 12.57
C GLN A 1124 -58.42 23.27 12.63
N LYS A 1125 -59.08 23.00 13.78
CA LYS A 1125 -59.46 23.95 14.88
C LYS A 1125 -60.30 23.26 16.00
N ALA A 1126 -60.17 23.75 17.25
CA ALA A 1126 -61.12 23.64 18.39
C ALA A 1126 -61.46 22.25 19.01
N ALA A 1127 -62.10 22.27 20.19
CA ALA A 1127 -62.32 21.14 21.12
C ALA A 1127 -63.84 20.87 21.36
N PRO A 1128 -64.33 19.96 22.24
CA PRO A 1128 -63.70 18.81 22.95
C PRO A 1128 -64.56 17.49 23.03
N ALA A 1129 -64.00 16.44 23.66
CA ALA A 1129 -64.66 15.50 24.63
C ALA A 1129 -65.38 14.15 24.24
N LYS A 1130 -64.97 13.09 24.98
CA LYS A 1130 -65.74 11.97 25.62
C LYS A 1130 -66.25 10.71 24.84
N LYS A 1131 -65.80 9.52 25.34
CA LYS A 1131 -66.49 8.20 25.52
C LYS A 1131 -67.09 7.49 24.26
N GLY A 1132 -66.79 6.24 23.86
CA GLY A 1132 -66.23 5.04 24.50
C GLY A 1132 -67.16 3.81 24.40
N GLY A 1133 -66.66 2.63 23.96
CA GLY A 1133 -67.10 1.30 24.46
C GLY A 1133 -67.78 0.25 23.53
N ARG A 1134 -67.61 -1.04 23.91
CA ARG A 1134 -68.26 -2.32 23.44
C ARG A 1134 -67.83 -2.87 22.05
N LYS A 1135 -67.46 -4.16 21.85
CA LYS A 1135 -68.08 -5.51 22.10
C LYS A 1135 -69.25 -5.85 21.15
N PRO A 1136 -69.52 -7.15 20.81
CA PRO A 1136 -68.64 -8.34 20.63
C PRO A 1136 -69.15 -9.39 19.56
N ALA A 1137 -68.55 -10.60 19.55
CA ALA A 1137 -69.21 -11.93 19.34
C ALA A 1137 -69.62 -12.41 17.90
N ALA A 1138 -69.81 -13.71 17.58
CA ALA A 1138 -69.35 -15.02 18.15
C ALA A 1138 -69.81 -16.22 17.27
N GLN A 1139 -69.74 -17.46 17.81
CA GLN A 1139 -70.23 -18.81 17.37
C GLN A 1139 -69.12 -19.78 16.89
N ASN A 1140 -69.10 -21.11 17.15
CA ASN A 1140 -69.87 -22.07 17.99
C ASN A 1140 -69.02 -23.39 18.13
N ALA A 1141 -69.24 -24.44 18.95
CA ALA A 1141 -70.23 -24.80 19.99
C ALA A 1141 -69.58 -25.65 21.14
N LYS A 1142 -69.97 -26.93 21.38
CA LYS A 1142 -69.49 -27.82 22.50
C LYS A 1142 -69.44 -29.34 22.18
N ALA A 1143 -68.78 -30.09 23.07
CA ALA A 1143 -68.48 -31.56 23.18
C ALA A 1143 -69.72 -32.49 23.42
N PRO A 1144 -69.67 -33.83 23.72
CA PRO A 1144 -68.52 -34.71 24.15
C PRO A 1144 -68.45 -36.22 23.72
N ALA A 1145 -67.28 -36.84 23.99
CA ALA A 1145 -66.96 -38.24 24.41
C ALA A 1145 -67.61 -39.55 23.83
N LEU A 1146 -66.75 -40.39 23.18
CA LEU A 1146 -66.56 -41.87 23.33
C LEU A 1146 -67.71 -42.89 22.98
N PRO A 1147 -67.48 -44.22 22.74
CA PRO A 1147 -66.25 -44.98 22.36
C PRO A 1147 -66.38 -46.16 21.30
N LYS A 1148 -65.22 -46.58 20.74
CA LYS A 1148 -64.79 -47.98 20.36
C LYS A 1148 -65.46 -48.84 19.25
N LYS A 1149 -64.69 -49.10 18.18
CA LYS A 1149 -64.25 -50.41 17.56
C LYS A 1149 -63.29 -50.06 16.37
N ARG A 1150 -62.35 -50.88 15.83
CA ARG A 1150 -62.05 -52.33 15.82
C ARG A 1150 -60.53 -52.57 15.54
N ASN A 1151 -60.00 -53.76 15.90
CA ASN A 1151 -58.67 -54.42 15.73
C ASN A 1151 -57.71 -53.99 14.56
N VAL A 1152 -56.38 -54.26 14.50
CA VAL A 1152 -55.45 -55.21 15.20
C VAL A 1152 -54.01 -54.62 15.41
N GLY A 1153 -53.40 -54.82 16.60
CA GLY A 1153 -51.99 -55.26 16.80
C GLY A 1153 -50.82 -54.26 16.91
N THR A 1154 -49.72 -54.48 17.67
CA THR A 1154 -49.37 -55.55 18.66
C THR A 1154 -48.19 -55.15 19.60
N LYS A 1155 -48.43 -55.01 20.93
CA LYS A 1155 -47.49 -55.22 22.11
C LYS A 1155 -46.16 -54.39 22.25
N GLN A 1156 -45.52 -54.16 23.43
CA GLN A 1156 -45.91 -54.23 24.87
C GLN A 1156 -44.95 -53.43 25.82
N THR A 1157 -45.52 -52.72 26.82
CA THR A 1157 -45.09 -52.47 28.24
C THR A 1157 -43.65 -52.11 28.71
N LEU A 1158 -43.56 -50.94 29.39
CA LEU A 1158 -43.00 -50.64 30.76
C LEU A 1158 -41.51 -50.88 31.15
N GLY A 1159 -40.93 -49.92 31.89
CA GLY A 1159 -39.67 -50.08 32.65
C GLY A 1159 -39.29 -48.86 33.55
N LYS A 1160 -38.47 -49.06 34.60
CA LYS A 1160 -37.96 -48.01 35.53
C LYS A 1160 -36.49 -48.25 35.92
N LYS A 1161 -35.74 -47.15 36.13
CA LYS A 1161 -34.66 -46.94 37.14
C LYS A 1161 -33.33 -47.78 37.15
N LEU A 1162 -32.27 -47.05 37.51
CA LEU A 1162 -31.07 -47.42 38.33
C LEU A 1162 -29.82 -48.12 37.71
N LEU A 1163 -28.71 -47.39 37.81
CA LEU A 1163 -27.36 -47.71 38.36
C LEU A 1163 -26.51 -48.95 37.95
N THR A 1164 -25.19 -48.70 38.00
CA THR A 1164 -24.04 -49.63 38.24
C THR A 1164 -23.68 -50.70 37.20
N GLY A 1165 -22.52 -50.51 36.55
CA GLY A 1165 -21.86 -51.46 35.66
C GLY A 1165 -20.91 -52.47 36.32
N MET A 1166 -20.04 -53.07 35.50
CA MET A 1166 -18.98 -54.03 35.86
C MET A 1166 -17.80 -53.94 34.85
N LEU A 1167 -16.72 -54.69 35.08
CA LEU A 1167 -15.41 -54.52 34.41
C LEU A 1167 -15.11 -55.51 33.25
N GLN A 1168 -14.03 -55.14 32.54
CA GLN A 1168 -12.99 -55.90 31.79
C GLN A 1168 -12.68 -57.37 32.22
N PRO A 1169 -11.80 -58.17 31.55
CA PRO A 1169 -10.76 -57.84 30.53
C PRO A 1169 -10.60 -58.83 29.32
N ALA A 1170 -9.52 -58.62 28.55
CA ALA A 1170 -8.62 -59.50 27.73
C ALA A 1170 -8.94 -61.02 27.53
N GLU A 1171 -8.43 -61.75 26.52
CA GLU A 1171 -7.01 -61.96 26.13
C GLU A 1171 -6.80 -62.39 24.65
N SER A 1172 -5.62 -62.93 24.31
CA SER A 1172 -5.14 -63.33 22.97
C SER A 1172 -4.41 -64.69 23.02
N THR A 1173 -4.22 -65.42 21.90
CA THR A 1173 -2.99 -66.21 21.56
C THR A 1173 -3.08 -67.09 20.28
N VAL A 1174 -1.95 -67.26 19.54
CA VAL A 1174 -1.43 -68.53 18.91
C VAL A 1174 -2.25 -69.17 17.74
N THR A 1175 -1.74 -69.69 16.59
CA THR A 1175 -0.39 -70.15 16.11
C THR A 1175 -0.20 -69.98 14.58
N SER A 1176 0.99 -70.30 14.04
CA SER A 1176 1.30 -70.56 12.60
C SER A 1176 1.82 -72.02 12.42
N PRO A 1177 2.17 -72.60 11.22
CA PRO A 1177 3.34 -72.18 10.38
C PRO A 1177 3.48 -72.66 8.87
N LYS A 1178 4.60 -72.26 8.20
CA LYS A 1178 5.32 -72.89 7.02
C LYS A 1178 4.69 -72.78 5.59
N LYS A 1179 5.35 -72.10 4.60
CA LYS A 1179 6.37 -72.54 3.56
C LYS A 1179 5.74 -73.31 2.34
N LYS A 1180 6.16 -73.20 1.05
CA LYS A 1180 7.47 -72.86 0.40
C LYS A 1180 7.36 -72.57 -1.15
N VAL A 1181 8.02 -71.51 -1.68
CA VAL A 1181 8.90 -71.43 -2.91
C VAL A 1181 8.45 -71.79 -4.37
N ARG A 1182 8.53 -70.78 -5.30
CA ARG A 1182 8.84 -70.77 -6.80
C ARG A 1182 7.94 -71.63 -7.76
N LYS A 1183 7.85 -71.44 -9.10
CA LYS A 1183 8.70 -70.82 -10.18
C LYS A 1183 7.87 -70.43 -11.45
N MET A 1184 8.46 -69.61 -12.35
CA MET A 1184 8.14 -69.20 -13.77
C MET A 1184 7.07 -69.92 -14.63
N GLY A 1185 6.46 -69.20 -15.60
CA GLY A 1185 5.81 -69.78 -16.82
C GLY A 1185 5.13 -68.78 -17.80
N GLU A 1186 5.42 -68.91 -19.10
CA GLU A 1186 4.82 -68.31 -20.32
C GLU A 1186 3.61 -69.17 -20.81
N SER A 1187 2.74 -68.87 -21.82
CA SER A 1187 2.35 -67.67 -22.63
C SER A 1187 1.16 -68.01 -23.59
N SER A 1188 0.44 -66.98 -24.08
CA SER A 1188 -0.21 -66.89 -25.43
C SER A 1188 -1.48 -67.69 -25.84
N ILE A 1189 -2.33 -67.03 -26.68
CA ILE A 1189 -3.15 -67.56 -27.81
C ILE A 1189 -4.33 -68.52 -27.47
N GLU A 1190 -5.56 -68.50 -28.02
CA GLU A 1190 -6.45 -67.60 -28.84
C GLU A 1190 -7.84 -68.32 -28.93
N ASP A 1191 -8.99 -67.89 -29.51
CA ASP A 1191 -9.58 -66.69 -30.16
C ASP A 1191 -11.14 -66.82 -30.05
N LEU A 1192 -11.98 -65.87 -30.51
CA LEU A 1192 -13.16 -66.10 -31.40
C LEU A 1192 -14.14 -64.89 -31.55
N SER A 1193 -14.60 -64.71 -32.80
CA SER A 1193 -15.96 -64.29 -33.25
C SER A 1193 -16.36 -62.80 -33.50
N ALA A 1194 -16.40 -62.45 -34.79
CA ALA A 1194 -17.52 -61.87 -35.58
C ALA A 1194 -18.31 -60.60 -35.16
N GLY A 1195 -18.50 -59.65 -36.10
CA GLY A 1195 -19.56 -58.62 -36.02
C GLY A 1195 -19.52 -57.52 -37.09
N SER A 1196 -20.49 -57.52 -38.01
CA SER A 1196 -20.72 -56.52 -39.09
C SER A 1196 -22.24 -56.43 -39.36
N ALA A 1197 -22.85 -55.47 -40.07
CA ALA A 1197 -22.46 -54.28 -40.85
C ALA A 1197 -23.72 -53.35 -40.90
N SER A 1198 -23.88 -52.19 -41.57
CA SER A 1198 -23.07 -51.15 -42.27
C SER A 1198 -24.08 -50.06 -42.75
N ASN A 1199 -23.65 -48.84 -43.13
CA ASN A 1199 -24.28 -48.12 -44.27
C ASN A 1199 -23.51 -46.85 -44.75
N SER A 1200 -23.38 -46.73 -46.08
CA SER A 1200 -22.97 -45.54 -46.86
C SER A 1200 -24.03 -45.25 -47.96
N PRO A 1201 -23.87 -44.19 -48.79
CA PRO A 1201 -23.49 -44.31 -50.23
C PRO A 1201 -22.68 -43.06 -50.73
N ILE A 1202 -22.47 -42.65 -52.01
CA ILE A 1202 -22.06 -43.14 -53.38
C ILE A 1202 -21.83 -41.81 -54.18
N SER A 1203 -20.99 -41.63 -55.21
CA SER A 1203 -20.17 -42.48 -56.11
C SER A 1203 -18.66 -42.22 -55.87
N GLU A 1204 -17.64 -42.83 -56.50
CA GLU A 1204 -17.47 -43.70 -57.70
C GLU A 1204 -17.30 -43.00 -59.06
N ASP A 1205 -16.15 -43.27 -59.71
CA ASP A 1205 -16.01 -43.82 -61.07
C ASP A 1205 -14.64 -44.56 -61.16
N GLU A 1206 -14.53 -45.62 -61.99
CA GLU A 1206 -13.34 -46.52 -62.09
C GLU A 1206 -12.63 -46.44 -63.47
N VAL A 1207 -11.46 -47.10 -63.63
CA VAL A 1207 -11.24 -48.22 -64.60
C VAL A 1207 -10.01 -49.11 -64.21
N ALA A 1208 -10.24 -50.43 -64.25
CA ALA A 1208 -9.39 -51.64 -64.45
C ALA A 1208 -8.03 -51.54 -65.24
N GLU A 1209 -7.08 -52.53 -65.29
CA GLU A 1209 -6.94 -53.89 -64.70
C GLU A 1209 -5.49 -54.50 -64.80
N ILE A 1210 -5.23 -55.59 -64.02
CA ILE A 1210 -4.35 -56.77 -64.28
C ILE A 1210 -2.80 -56.65 -64.44
N ALA A 1211 -2.07 -57.70 -63.98
CA ALA A 1211 -0.62 -57.91 -64.08
C ALA A 1211 -0.27 -59.37 -64.50
N PRO A 1212 0.99 -59.67 -64.95
CA PRO A 1212 1.87 -60.55 -64.15
C PRO A 1212 3.41 -60.26 -64.23
N GLN A 1213 4.22 -61.05 -63.49
CA GLN A 1213 5.71 -60.94 -63.32
C GLN A 1213 6.53 -61.59 -64.48
N PRO A 1214 7.88 -61.40 -64.69
CA PRO A 1214 8.97 -61.87 -63.77
C PRO A 1214 10.42 -61.23 -63.84
N ALA A 1215 11.32 -61.70 -62.94
CA ALA A 1215 12.80 -61.99 -63.07
C ALA A 1215 13.96 -60.93 -63.25
N MET A 1216 14.83 -60.85 -62.21
CA MET A 1216 16.33 -60.92 -62.14
C MET A 1216 17.37 -60.20 -63.08
N ALA A 1217 18.06 -59.18 -62.51
CA ALA A 1217 19.53 -59.04 -62.23
C ALA A 1217 20.68 -58.61 -63.25
N ARG A 1218 21.47 -57.59 -62.81
CA ARG A 1218 22.97 -57.33 -62.96
C ARG A 1218 23.56 -56.77 -64.30
N PRO A 1219 24.86 -56.29 -64.42
CA PRO A 1219 25.96 -55.95 -63.45
C PRO A 1219 26.93 -54.72 -63.76
N GLN A 1220 28.00 -54.54 -62.93
CA GLN A 1220 29.32 -53.82 -63.13
C GLN A 1220 29.45 -52.29 -62.87
N ARG A 1221 30.61 -51.66 -62.48
CA ARG A 1221 32.04 -52.12 -62.39
C ARG A 1221 32.92 -51.43 -61.28
N ALA A 1222 33.99 -52.10 -60.85
CA ALA A 1222 35.02 -51.84 -59.78
C ALA A 1222 35.93 -50.57 -59.93
N ASN A 1223 36.81 -50.11 -58.99
CA ASN A 1223 37.95 -50.75 -58.22
C ASN A 1223 38.62 -49.69 -57.22
N ARG A 1224 39.68 -49.81 -56.36
CA ARG A 1224 40.59 -50.86 -55.77
C ARG A 1224 41.47 -50.35 -54.54
N THR A 1225 41.71 -51.19 -53.51
CA THR A 1225 42.88 -51.34 -52.52
C THR A 1225 43.72 -50.21 -51.83
N GLN A 1226 43.69 -50.20 -50.47
CA GLN A 1226 44.78 -50.24 -49.42
C GLN A 1226 45.89 -49.15 -49.12
N LYS A 1227 46.02 -48.83 -47.79
CA LYS A 1227 47.23 -48.62 -46.89
C LYS A 1227 47.91 -47.23 -46.60
N ILE A 1228 47.90 -46.86 -45.29
CA ILE A 1228 49.02 -46.42 -44.38
C ILE A 1228 49.65 -44.97 -44.40
N TYR A 1229 49.50 -44.26 -43.26
CA TYR A 1229 50.38 -43.31 -42.49
C TYR A 1229 51.10 -42.05 -43.10
N VAL A 1230 50.96 -40.91 -42.36
CA VAL A 1230 51.98 -39.92 -41.88
C VAL A 1230 52.46 -38.69 -42.72
N VAL A 1231 52.13 -37.48 -42.18
CA VAL A 1231 52.93 -36.23 -41.89
C VAL A 1231 53.77 -35.52 -42.98
N SER A 1232 54.03 -34.22 -42.75
CA SER A 1232 55.00 -33.26 -43.39
C SER A 1232 54.51 -32.58 -44.68
N GLU A 1233 54.88 -31.33 -45.03
CA GLU A 1233 55.24 -30.06 -44.32
C GLU A 1233 55.43 -28.97 -45.42
N SER A 1234 55.88 -27.74 -45.07
CA SER A 1234 56.29 -26.63 -45.99
C SER A 1234 55.16 -25.96 -46.83
N GLU A 1235 55.19 -24.68 -47.25
CA GLU A 1235 55.78 -23.40 -46.76
C GLU A 1235 55.27 -22.25 -47.68
N SER A 1236 55.61 -20.98 -47.37
CA SER A 1236 55.51 -19.75 -48.22
C SER A 1236 54.11 -19.17 -48.55
N ASP A 1237 53.89 -17.85 -48.65
CA ASP A 1237 54.69 -16.66 -48.25
C ASP A 1237 53.80 -15.39 -48.09
N ASN A 1238 54.41 -14.26 -47.71
CA ASN A 1238 53.87 -12.90 -47.45
C ASN A 1238 53.21 -12.17 -48.68
N ASP A 1239 52.74 -10.89 -48.67
CA ASP A 1239 52.74 -9.70 -47.76
C ASP A 1239 51.31 -9.08 -47.70
N SER A 1240 50.94 -7.91 -47.13
CA SER A 1240 51.64 -6.71 -46.61
C SER A 1240 50.79 -5.93 -45.56
N ASP A 1241 51.27 -4.72 -45.15
CA ASP A 1241 50.64 -3.76 -44.22
C ASP A 1241 50.20 -2.43 -44.91
N GLU A 1242 49.75 -1.43 -44.11
CA GLU A 1242 49.31 -0.03 -44.43
C GLU A 1242 47.88 0.11 -45.07
N ASP A 1243 47.01 1.08 -44.74
CA ASP A 1243 47.02 2.18 -43.74
C ASP A 1243 45.58 2.66 -43.36
N ALA A 1244 45.40 3.74 -42.58
CA ALA A 1244 44.10 4.43 -42.29
C ALA A 1244 43.85 5.64 -43.25
N GLU A 1245 42.72 6.39 -43.31
CA GLU A 1245 41.52 6.63 -42.47
C GLU A 1245 40.23 6.91 -43.34
N LEU A 1246 39.12 7.34 -42.69
CA LEU A 1246 38.04 8.26 -43.15
C LEU A 1246 36.74 7.76 -43.87
N SER A 1247 35.61 8.10 -43.21
CA SER A 1247 34.27 8.56 -43.69
C SER A 1247 33.38 7.77 -44.67
N ASP A 1248 32.15 7.54 -44.18
CA ASP A 1248 30.83 7.54 -44.86
C ASP A 1248 30.39 6.43 -45.84
N MET A 1249 29.06 6.36 -46.02
CA MET A 1249 28.22 5.61 -46.97
C MET A 1249 27.79 4.15 -46.66
N GLU A 1250 26.55 4.06 -46.16
CA GLU A 1250 25.39 3.32 -46.72
C GLU A 1250 25.26 1.76 -46.76
N GLU A 1251 24.00 1.35 -46.48
CA GLU A 1251 23.19 0.20 -46.97
C GLU A 1251 23.53 -1.28 -46.64
N ASP A 1252 22.79 -1.78 -45.62
CA ASP A 1252 21.68 -2.78 -45.70
C ASP A 1252 21.87 -4.31 -45.92
N ASP A 1253 20.94 -5.01 -45.25
CA ASP A 1253 20.34 -6.36 -45.44
C ASP A 1253 21.17 -7.67 -45.51
N ASP A 1254 21.19 -8.39 -44.37
CA ASP A 1254 20.49 -9.70 -44.19
C ASP A 1254 20.26 -10.02 -42.67
#